data_AF-A0A9D0ZEA3-F1
#
_entry.id   AF-A0A9D0ZEA3-F1
#
_cell.length_a   1.000
_cell.length_b   1.000
_cell.length_c   1.000
_cell.angle_alpha   90.00
_cell.angle_beta   90.00
_cell.angle_gamma   90.00
#
_symmetry.space_group_name_H-M   'P 1'
#
loop_
_entity.id
_entity.type
_entity.pdbx_description
1 polymer ?
#
loop_
_entity_poly.entity_id
_entity_poly.type
_entity_poly.pdbx_seq_one_letter_code
_entity_poly.pdbx_strand_id
1 'polypeptide(L)'
;MPKSADGMYIPTERLAVFAANTARESFPRGRTCGAAAARRTERALGRVRRARDAAENAHSPAAEWLLDNWYLIEREGLGAAEEFAAARRLRAVSGGGTVIGFGAAALVRSGLGEVTAERMGAFLEGFQRAMPLERAELTLFAAAVRAELVAYIAARPEDVQVVSSAVTSLRTLSTLDLSAVIEEADLTDAILRRDPAGIYPGMDERTRGMYLAEITRLARKRRTSEQKIAQTLLSLAEGAGPGEARHVGWWLLEKPLGGENARGGAAAYAAANAALTVAVSAAAGALTRSVWSAVLSLLPASELVKGLTDAAVLRFSRPRLIPRMDLPGGVPEEGLTVCAVSALLTGEGSGREIAGKIEEYRHASRECGKNLLFALLADLPEARERDMPEDAARIAAAKEAFDELNEKYSGGFYLLCRPRVYSERDGRYMPRERKRGAIMALAALTQGLESELTVVSGDAAPLRRVKYILALDSDTRLLPGAASELIGAMLHPLNRPQVEAGMVVRGRGVIHPRMDTELESAVKTRFSRIFAPEGGTDPYSSACGEVWMDLAGRGGFSGKGIIDAAALIECCSGLPDGVLSHDAIEGALLRGGYMSDTALMDSFPSAPLPYFKRLHRWTRGDWQNIRFMAPNSGLPWAERLKLFDSLRRSLVPLGMTASVFFAAALPSAGTLAAAGVSAAALLSHVPRSAAYALVARREGRGESLSCRGVSGELERAAARAMLLPTEAAVCTGAAVTALWRTFVSKRNLLQWQTAAQGESASGTLGAYLRAMWPQCLLGAASAGAAIFVPSAAACALWLAGPVLGKYLSGGQLRPERLSGEDREYLLGEVKRMWGYFSTFCCAEYGYLPPDNFQEQPPVGAAARTSPTNIGLALVSALAAADLGAEEKARSFALIENILDTAEGLPKWRGHLFNWYDIKKLAPLEPKYVSTVDSGNLAACLTALSAGLREYGRGDLAERAEELAAGMDFKALYDKRRRLFRIGYDVDRGLLSEGLYDLMSSEARLTGFYAVARGIVGRRHWRALSRAMVSCAGRRGMASWTGTMFEYLMPELFLPLKTGGALWESARFCLFAQRRDVDPGQPWGESESAFYSLDGALSYRYKA
;
A
#
# COMPACT_ATOMS: atom_id res chain seq x y z
N MET A 1 31.12 -34.52 17.99
CA MET A 1 30.86 -33.73 19.22
C MET A 1 32.22 -33.26 19.73
N PRO A 2 32.46 -31.96 19.95
CA PRO A 2 33.58 -31.54 20.77
C PRO A 2 33.43 -32.14 22.17
N LYS A 3 34.44 -32.86 22.61
CA LYS A 3 34.61 -33.21 24.02
C LYS A 3 35.27 -31.99 24.70
N SER A 4 34.55 -31.21 25.52
CA SER A 4 35.11 -30.45 26.66
C SER A 4 34.19 -29.41 27.35
N ALA A 5 32.90 -29.27 27.04
CA ALA A 5 32.07 -28.23 27.70
C ALA A 5 30.67 -28.69 28.16
N ASP A 6 30.46 -29.98 28.44
CA ASP A 6 29.22 -30.39 29.13
C ASP A 6 29.29 -29.94 30.59
N GLY A 7 28.66 -28.80 30.90
CA GLY A 7 28.42 -28.31 32.27
C GLY A 7 29.10 -27.01 32.69
N MET A 8 29.91 -26.35 31.84
CA MET A 8 30.61 -25.11 32.19
C MET A 8 30.04 -23.91 31.43
N TYR A 9 29.61 -22.87 32.17
CA TYR A 9 29.17 -21.61 31.60
C TYR A 9 30.34 -20.86 30.96
N ILE A 10 30.18 -20.43 29.71
CA ILE A 10 31.19 -19.64 28.99
C ILE A 10 30.81 -18.14 29.08
N PRO A 11 31.66 -17.29 29.69
CA PRO A 11 31.44 -15.85 29.73
C PRO A 11 31.40 -15.22 28.34
N THR A 12 30.57 -14.18 28.16
CA THR A 12 30.36 -13.49 26.88
C THR A 12 31.66 -13.05 26.20
N GLU A 13 32.64 -12.56 26.98
CA GLU A 13 33.95 -12.11 26.50
C GLU A 13 34.76 -13.21 25.76
N ARG A 14 34.58 -14.47 26.15
CA ARG A 14 35.27 -15.63 25.55
C ARG A 14 34.41 -16.35 24.52
N LEU A 15 33.15 -15.95 24.38
CA LEU A 15 32.15 -16.65 23.59
C LEU A 15 32.45 -16.58 22.09
N ALA A 16 32.98 -15.47 21.58
CA ALA A 16 33.37 -15.34 20.18
C ALA A 16 34.49 -16.34 19.79
N VAL A 17 35.49 -16.53 20.65
CA VAL A 17 36.58 -17.50 20.42
C VAL A 17 36.04 -18.93 20.45
N PHE A 18 35.19 -19.24 21.42
CA PHE A 18 34.50 -20.53 21.51
C PHE A 18 33.66 -20.81 20.27
N ALA A 19 32.90 -19.83 19.79
CA ALA A 19 32.06 -19.94 18.61
C ALA A 19 32.87 -20.16 17.33
N ALA A 20 34.02 -19.49 17.19
CA ALA A 20 34.94 -19.69 16.08
C ALA A 20 35.51 -21.12 16.04
N ASN A 21 35.89 -21.68 17.19
CA ASN A 21 36.35 -23.07 17.28
C ASN A 21 35.22 -24.06 16.97
N THR A 22 34.03 -23.84 17.55
CA THR A 22 32.82 -24.63 17.27
C THR A 22 32.50 -24.66 15.77
N ALA A 23 32.58 -23.51 15.09
CA ALA A 23 32.33 -23.40 13.66
C ALA A 23 33.30 -24.27 12.84
N ARG A 24 34.60 -24.29 13.19
CA ARG A 24 35.63 -25.12 12.51
C ARG A 24 35.34 -26.61 12.63
N GLU A 25 34.72 -27.06 13.72
CA GLU A 25 34.40 -28.47 13.94
C GLU A 25 33.14 -28.97 13.21
N SER A 26 32.28 -28.06 12.75
CA SER A 26 31.01 -28.42 12.14
C SER A 26 31.14 -29.08 10.75
N PHE A 27 32.31 -28.99 10.10
CA PHE A 27 32.67 -29.54 8.78
C PHE A 27 31.48 -29.82 7.84
N PRO A 28 31.02 -28.82 7.07
CA PRO A 28 29.83 -28.97 6.23
C PRO A 28 30.02 -30.02 5.14
N ARG A 29 29.12 -31.01 5.07
CA ARG A 29 29.08 -32.05 4.04
C ARG A 29 27.71 -32.11 3.38
N GLY A 30 27.60 -31.55 2.18
CA GLY A 30 26.36 -31.55 1.40
C GLY A 30 25.31 -30.56 1.90
N ARG A 31 24.07 -30.77 1.49
CA ARG A 31 22.92 -29.94 1.87
C ARG A 31 21.73 -30.83 2.22
N THR A 32 20.89 -30.36 3.13
CA THR A 32 19.69 -31.04 3.60
C THR A 32 18.50 -30.09 3.65
N CYS A 33 17.28 -30.62 3.79
CA CYS A 33 16.10 -29.82 4.07
C CYS A 33 15.90 -29.66 5.58
N GLY A 34 15.27 -28.56 6.00
CA GLY A 34 14.96 -28.29 7.40
C GLY A 34 13.87 -29.18 7.98
N ALA A 35 13.17 -29.99 7.18
CA ALA A 35 12.12 -30.90 7.65
C ALA A 35 12.61 -31.91 8.71
N ALA A 36 13.88 -32.33 8.65
CA ALA A 36 14.46 -33.19 9.70
C ALA A 36 14.64 -32.44 11.03
N ALA A 37 15.00 -31.15 10.98
CA ALA A 37 15.09 -30.29 12.15
C ALA A 37 13.69 -30.00 12.71
N ALA A 38 12.72 -29.66 11.86
CA ALA A 38 11.32 -29.47 12.26
C ALA A 38 10.75 -30.68 13.01
N ARG A 39 10.91 -31.89 12.46
CA ARG A 39 10.51 -33.14 13.14
C ARG A 39 11.25 -33.39 14.44
N ARG A 40 12.50 -32.93 14.58
CA ARG A 40 13.23 -33.02 15.85
C ARG A 40 12.61 -32.09 16.90
N THR A 41 12.26 -30.86 16.51
CA THR A 41 11.57 -29.90 17.37
C THR A 41 10.19 -30.40 17.80
N GLU A 42 9.37 -30.91 16.88
CA GLU A 42 8.07 -31.50 17.19
C GLU A 42 8.17 -32.69 18.15
N ARG A 43 9.20 -33.54 17.98
CA ARG A 43 9.45 -34.65 18.92
C ARG A 43 9.90 -34.16 20.30
N ALA A 44 10.69 -33.09 20.36
CA ALA A 44 11.06 -32.45 21.62
C ALA A 44 9.82 -31.88 22.32
N LEU A 45 8.97 -31.14 21.59
CA LEU A 45 7.68 -30.66 22.10
C LEU A 45 6.80 -31.80 22.61
N GLY A 46 6.72 -32.92 21.89
CA GLY A 46 5.98 -34.09 22.34
C GLY A 46 6.52 -34.70 23.64
N ARG A 47 7.83 -34.59 23.92
CA ARG A 47 8.42 -34.98 25.22
C ARG A 47 8.06 -33.98 26.31
N VAL A 48 8.16 -32.68 26.04
CA VAL A 48 7.77 -31.64 27.01
C VAL A 48 6.27 -31.74 27.35
N ARG A 49 5.41 -32.00 26.35
CA ARG A 49 3.97 -32.19 26.55
C ARG A 49 3.67 -33.30 27.54
N ARG A 50 4.30 -34.47 27.35
CA ARG A 50 4.18 -35.62 28.28
C ARG A 50 4.70 -35.29 29.67
N ALA A 51 5.81 -34.54 29.77
CA ALA A 51 6.31 -34.10 31.06
C ALA A 51 5.33 -33.13 31.75
N ARG A 52 4.68 -32.24 30.99
CA ARG A 52 3.61 -31.36 31.48
C ARG A 52 2.35 -32.13 31.89
N ASP A 53 1.91 -33.13 31.11
CA ASP A 53 0.80 -34.03 31.52
C ASP A 53 1.11 -34.73 32.85
N ALA A 54 2.34 -35.21 33.01
CA ALA A 54 2.79 -35.82 34.25
C ALA A 54 2.90 -34.79 35.40
N ALA A 55 3.24 -33.54 35.08
CA ALA A 55 3.39 -32.42 36.01
C ALA A 55 2.06 -31.96 36.63
N GLU A 56 0.91 -32.16 35.97
CA GLU A 56 -0.42 -31.85 36.54
C GLU A 56 -0.67 -32.61 37.87
N ASN A 57 0.02 -33.73 38.09
CA ASN A 57 -0.08 -34.54 39.30
C ASN A 57 1.15 -34.40 40.23
N ALA A 58 2.16 -33.58 39.88
CA ALA A 58 3.43 -33.47 40.60
C ALA A 58 3.68 -32.05 41.11
N HIS A 59 3.86 -31.89 42.43
CA HIS A 59 4.10 -30.60 43.09
C HIS A 59 5.60 -30.26 43.15
N SER A 60 6.27 -30.15 42.00
CA SER A 60 7.68 -29.74 41.93
C SER A 60 7.83 -28.34 41.32
N PRO A 61 8.85 -27.55 41.70
CA PRO A 61 9.09 -26.24 41.08
C PRO A 61 9.25 -26.31 39.55
N ALA A 62 9.85 -27.38 39.01
CA ALA A 62 9.96 -27.56 37.56
C ALA A 62 8.60 -27.82 36.89
N ALA A 63 7.70 -28.53 37.58
CA ALA A 63 6.32 -28.78 37.14
C ALA A 63 5.51 -27.49 37.04
N GLU A 64 5.59 -26.61 38.05
CA GLU A 64 4.94 -25.29 38.04
C GLU A 64 5.40 -24.44 36.85
N TRP A 65 6.73 -24.34 36.64
CA TRP A 65 7.28 -23.61 35.49
C TRP A 65 6.79 -24.13 34.15
N LEU A 66 6.65 -25.46 33.99
CA LEU A 66 6.13 -26.06 32.75
C LEU A 66 4.65 -25.76 32.53
N LEU A 67 3.83 -25.81 33.59
CA LEU A 67 2.39 -25.53 33.51
C LEU A 67 2.13 -24.06 33.18
N ASP A 68 2.77 -23.15 33.91
CA ASP A 68 2.59 -21.70 33.76
C ASP A 68 3.05 -21.17 32.40
N ASN A 69 3.99 -21.88 31.74
CA ASN A 69 4.62 -21.43 30.51
C ASN A 69 4.39 -22.36 29.32
N TRP A 70 3.50 -23.35 29.43
CA TRP A 70 3.24 -24.32 28.37
C TRP A 70 2.92 -23.65 27.04
N TYR A 71 2.03 -22.66 27.06
CA TYR A 71 1.63 -21.92 25.85
C TYR A 71 2.81 -21.27 25.14
N LEU A 72 3.73 -20.65 25.89
CA LEU A 72 4.94 -20.05 25.33
C LEU A 72 5.85 -21.11 24.69
N ILE A 73 6.12 -22.21 25.40
CA ILE A 73 6.98 -23.30 24.92
C ILE A 73 6.40 -23.91 23.64
N GLU A 74 5.09 -24.18 23.63
CA GLU A 74 4.38 -24.74 22.49
C GLU A 74 4.38 -23.79 21.30
N ARG A 75 4.01 -22.52 21.51
CA ARG A 75 4.00 -21.48 20.46
C ARG A 75 5.38 -21.31 19.82
N GLU A 76 6.42 -21.12 20.62
CA GLU A 76 7.78 -20.90 20.12
C GLU A 76 8.36 -22.14 19.44
N GLY A 77 8.07 -23.33 19.98
CA GLY A 77 8.52 -24.59 19.39
C GLY A 77 7.84 -24.90 18.06
N LEU A 78 6.51 -24.71 17.96
CA LEU A 78 5.76 -24.92 16.73
C LEU A 78 6.16 -23.90 15.67
N GLY A 79 6.28 -22.62 16.04
CA GLY A 79 6.77 -21.57 15.13
C GLY A 79 8.18 -21.89 14.59
N ALA A 80 9.09 -22.32 15.46
CA ALA A 80 10.42 -22.74 15.01
C ALA A 80 10.37 -23.96 14.06
N ALA A 81 9.50 -24.94 14.32
CA ALA A 81 9.32 -26.10 13.47
C ALA A 81 8.77 -25.71 12.08
N GLU A 82 7.79 -24.81 12.01
CA GLU A 82 7.23 -24.29 10.76
C GLU A 82 8.29 -23.55 9.93
N GLU A 83 9.09 -22.68 10.57
CA GLU A 83 10.18 -21.95 9.90
C GLU A 83 11.26 -22.92 9.34
N PHE A 84 11.63 -23.95 10.09
CA PHE A 84 12.51 -25.00 9.59
C PHE A 84 11.89 -25.83 8.47
N ALA A 85 10.59 -26.13 8.55
CA ALA A 85 9.89 -26.90 7.51
C ALA A 85 9.85 -26.12 6.18
N ALA A 86 9.74 -24.79 6.24
CA ALA A 86 9.82 -23.91 5.07
C ALA A 86 11.22 -23.88 4.43
N ALA A 87 12.28 -24.18 5.20
CA ALA A 87 13.66 -24.15 4.75
C ALA A 87 14.04 -25.37 3.89
N ARG A 88 14.01 -25.20 2.56
CA ARG A 88 14.27 -26.32 1.63
C ARG A 88 15.73 -26.73 1.49
N ARG A 89 16.69 -25.86 1.83
CA ARG A 89 18.10 -26.06 1.47
C ARG A 89 19.06 -25.40 2.47
N LEU A 90 19.58 -26.18 3.41
CA LEU A 90 20.54 -25.77 4.45
C LEU A 90 21.82 -26.61 4.36
N ARG A 91 22.96 -26.07 4.79
CA ARG A 91 24.20 -26.87 4.86
C ARG A 91 24.10 -27.90 5.98
N ALA A 92 24.51 -29.12 5.68
CA ALA A 92 24.49 -30.23 6.64
C ALA A 92 25.86 -30.43 7.28
N VAL A 93 25.88 -30.89 8.54
CA VAL A 93 27.10 -31.26 9.25
C VAL A 93 27.38 -32.77 9.09
N SER A 94 28.64 -33.17 9.17
CA SER A 94 29.08 -34.55 8.95
C SER A 94 28.42 -35.61 9.88
N GLY A 95 28.01 -35.21 11.08
CA GLY A 95 27.33 -36.08 12.07
C GLY A 95 25.80 -36.09 11.98
N GLY A 96 25.21 -35.49 10.94
CA GLY A 96 23.76 -35.33 10.80
C GLY A 96 23.22 -34.05 11.45
N GLY A 97 22.19 -33.46 10.85
CA GLY A 97 21.63 -32.16 11.24
C GLY A 97 22.12 -31.01 10.33
N THR A 98 21.84 -29.78 10.75
CA THR A 98 22.17 -28.56 9.99
C THR A 98 23.30 -27.80 10.68
N VAL A 99 24.09 -27.07 9.91
CA VAL A 99 25.15 -26.17 10.44
C VAL A 99 24.58 -25.18 11.45
N ILE A 100 23.43 -24.58 11.15
CA ILE A 100 22.77 -23.63 12.04
C ILE A 100 22.25 -24.27 13.32
N GLY A 101 21.71 -25.50 13.25
CA GLY A 101 21.28 -26.24 14.43
C GLY A 101 22.45 -26.60 15.33
N PHE A 102 23.60 -26.97 14.74
CA PHE A 102 24.83 -27.22 15.49
C PHE A 102 25.33 -25.97 16.22
N GLY A 103 25.36 -24.82 15.54
CA GLY A 103 25.73 -23.55 16.15
C GLY A 103 24.76 -23.11 17.26
N ALA A 104 23.45 -23.20 17.03
CA ALA A 104 22.43 -22.86 18.02
C ALA A 104 22.52 -23.76 19.27
N ALA A 105 22.77 -25.06 19.08
CA ALA A 105 22.93 -26.00 20.19
C ALA A 105 24.16 -25.67 21.05
N ALA A 106 25.25 -25.23 20.41
CA ALA A 106 26.46 -24.80 21.12
C ALA A 106 26.24 -23.50 21.89
N LEU A 107 25.53 -22.52 21.32
CA LEU A 107 25.14 -21.28 22.01
C LEU A 107 24.32 -21.60 23.27
N VAL A 108 23.23 -22.36 23.13
CA VAL A 108 22.34 -22.73 24.25
C VAL A 108 23.10 -23.47 25.35
N ARG A 109 23.94 -24.46 25.00
CA ARG A 109 24.71 -25.22 26.00
C ARG A 109 25.76 -24.37 26.70
N SER A 110 26.47 -23.51 25.96
CA SER A 110 27.51 -22.64 26.52
C SER A 110 26.96 -21.62 27.53
N GLY A 111 25.67 -21.30 27.45
CA GLY A 111 24.96 -20.45 28.41
C GLY A 111 24.12 -21.23 29.42
N LEU A 112 24.18 -22.56 29.44
CA LEU A 112 23.34 -23.39 30.30
C LEU A 112 21.83 -23.07 30.18
N GLY A 113 21.35 -22.81 28.97
CA GLY A 113 19.96 -22.39 28.71
C GLY A 113 19.74 -20.88 28.65
N GLU A 114 20.70 -20.07 29.11
CA GLU A 114 20.66 -18.61 29.05
C GLU A 114 21.10 -18.07 27.67
N VAL A 115 20.19 -17.36 27.00
CA VAL A 115 20.46 -16.66 25.74
C VAL A 115 19.95 -15.23 25.82
N THR A 116 20.87 -14.28 25.74
CA THR A 116 20.60 -12.84 25.64
C THR A 116 21.00 -12.32 24.26
N ALA A 117 20.55 -11.13 23.88
CA ALA A 117 20.94 -10.49 22.61
C ALA A 117 22.47 -10.32 22.51
N GLU A 118 23.12 -9.93 23.60
CA GLU A 118 24.56 -9.75 23.68
C GLU A 118 25.32 -11.06 23.47
N ARG A 119 24.92 -12.14 24.17
CA ARG A 119 25.51 -13.49 24.00
C ARG A 119 25.33 -13.99 22.57
N MET A 120 24.14 -13.77 22.00
CA MET A 120 23.84 -14.17 20.63
C MET A 120 24.71 -13.41 19.62
N GLY A 121 24.88 -12.09 19.80
CA GLY A 121 25.74 -11.25 18.97
C GLY A 121 27.21 -11.68 19.02
N ALA A 122 27.77 -11.80 20.22
CA ALA A 122 29.16 -12.24 20.41
C ALA A 122 29.42 -13.64 19.83
N PHE A 123 28.45 -14.56 19.99
CA PHE A 123 28.55 -15.89 19.39
C PHE A 123 28.52 -15.83 17.87
N LEU A 124 27.58 -15.09 17.28
CA LEU A 124 27.48 -14.96 15.83
C LEU A 124 28.71 -14.30 15.22
N GLU A 125 29.27 -13.28 15.85
CA GLU A 125 30.52 -12.63 15.42
C GLU A 125 31.65 -13.65 15.29
N GLY A 126 31.88 -14.46 16.34
CA GLY A 126 32.89 -15.50 16.34
C GLY A 126 32.63 -16.61 15.32
N PHE A 127 31.38 -17.08 15.26
CA PHE A 127 30.98 -18.15 14.36
C PHE A 127 31.13 -17.74 12.89
N GLN A 128 30.69 -16.53 12.53
CA GLN A 128 30.76 -15.96 11.18
C GLN A 128 32.20 -15.78 10.70
N ARG A 129 33.14 -15.40 11.58
CA ARG A 129 34.56 -15.26 11.23
C ARG A 129 35.19 -16.59 10.78
N ALA A 130 34.81 -17.69 11.41
CA ALA A 130 35.37 -19.01 11.11
C ALA A 130 34.62 -19.73 9.99
N MET A 131 33.28 -19.66 9.99
CA MET A 131 32.44 -20.26 8.96
C MET A 131 31.22 -19.36 8.70
N PRO A 132 31.31 -18.48 7.68
CA PRO A 132 30.22 -17.58 7.35
C PRO A 132 28.93 -18.34 7.06
N LEU A 133 27.84 -17.94 7.72
CA LEU A 133 26.50 -18.47 7.45
C LEU A 133 25.94 -17.86 6.14
N GLU A 134 25.21 -18.64 5.35
CA GLU A 134 24.43 -18.07 4.23
C GLU A 134 23.31 -17.19 4.83
N ARG A 135 22.84 -16.15 4.13
CA ARG A 135 21.76 -15.30 4.66
C ARG A 135 20.52 -16.08 5.09
N ALA A 136 20.13 -17.08 4.31
CA ALA A 136 19.00 -17.95 4.65
C ALA A 136 19.22 -18.75 5.95
N GLU A 137 20.47 -19.03 6.30
CA GLU A 137 20.86 -19.69 7.55
C GLU A 137 20.89 -18.69 8.71
N LEU A 138 21.43 -17.48 8.50
CA LEU A 138 21.40 -16.37 9.45
C LEU A 138 19.97 -16.02 9.89
N THR A 139 19.05 -15.87 8.93
CA THR A 139 17.65 -15.54 9.22
C THR A 139 16.93 -16.63 10.01
N LEU A 140 17.39 -17.88 9.94
CA LEU A 140 16.85 -19.02 10.69
C LEU A 140 17.55 -19.23 12.03
N PHE A 141 18.57 -18.44 12.37
CA PHE A 141 19.36 -18.67 13.57
C PHE A 141 18.51 -18.55 14.84
N ALA A 142 17.62 -17.56 14.92
CA ALA A 142 16.69 -17.43 16.04
C ALA A 142 15.72 -18.62 16.16
N ALA A 143 15.19 -19.11 15.04
CA ALA A 143 14.38 -20.33 15.02
C ALA A 143 15.18 -21.55 15.49
N ALA A 144 16.45 -21.64 15.07
CA ALA A 144 17.37 -22.66 15.54
C ALA A 144 17.57 -22.60 17.05
N VAL A 145 17.79 -21.40 17.61
CA VAL A 145 17.93 -21.21 19.06
C VAL A 145 16.65 -21.60 19.81
N ARG A 146 15.46 -21.16 19.37
CA ARG A 146 14.18 -21.55 19.98
C ARG A 146 13.97 -23.07 19.95
N ALA A 147 14.24 -23.70 18.81
CA ALA A 147 14.15 -25.16 18.67
C ALA A 147 15.13 -25.88 19.63
N GLU A 148 16.36 -25.37 19.79
CA GLU A 148 17.34 -25.95 20.71
C GLU A 148 17.01 -25.68 22.18
N LEU A 149 16.38 -24.55 22.53
CA LEU A 149 15.86 -24.30 23.88
C LEU A 149 14.74 -25.27 24.24
N VAL A 150 13.80 -25.54 23.33
CA VAL A 150 12.78 -26.58 23.52
C VAL A 150 13.42 -27.97 23.65
N ALA A 151 14.45 -28.26 22.84
CA ALA A 151 15.20 -29.51 22.97
C ALA A 151 15.99 -29.60 24.29
N TYR A 152 16.46 -28.47 24.82
CA TYR A 152 17.15 -28.36 26.10
C TYR A 152 16.21 -28.68 27.27
N ILE A 153 14.99 -28.11 27.27
CA ILE A 153 13.92 -28.46 28.20
C ILE A 153 13.57 -29.94 28.09
N ALA A 154 13.35 -30.44 26.86
CA ALA A 154 12.97 -31.83 26.61
C ALA A 154 14.02 -32.87 27.03
N ALA A 155 15.27 -32.45 27.27
CA ALA A 155 16.33 -33.33 27.71
C ALA A 155 16.29 -33.61 29.22
N ARG A 156 15.86 -32.62 30.02
CA ARG A 156 15.77 -32.68 31.50
C ARG A 156 14.56 -31.84 31.99
N PRO A 157 13.32 -32.24 31.67
CA PRO A 157 12.13 -31.46 32.04
C PRO A 157 11.87 -31.41 33.56
N GLU A 158 12.48 -32.31 34.33
CA GLU A 158 12.42 -32.37 35.79
C GLU A 158 13.39 -31.40 36.50
N ASP A 159 14.34 -30.80 35.76
CA ASP A 159 15.36 -29.92 36.33
C ASP A 159 14.92 -28.45 36.28
N VAL A 160 14.63 -27.87 37.45
CA VAL A 160 14.12 -26.48 37.56
C VAL A 160 15.06 -25.44 36.96
N GLN A 161 16.39 -25.63 37.05
CA GLN A 161 17.37 -24.69 36.48
C GLN A 161 17.33 -24.73 34.96
N VAL A 162 17.19 -25.94 34.38
CA VAL A 162 17.05 -26.14 32.93
C VAL A 162 15.75 -25.51 32.41
N VAL A 163 14.63 -25.77 33.07
CA VAL A 163 13.32 -25.26 32.64
C VAL A 163 13.26 -23.74 32.78
N SER A 164 13.59 -23.20 33.95
CA SER A 164 13.47 -21.75 34.23
C SER A 164 14.39 -20.91 33.33
N SER A 165 15.65 -21.31 33.13
CA SER A 165 16.59 -20.59 32.25
C SER A 165 16.13 -20.60 30.80
N ALA A 166 15.71 -21.77 30.29
CA ALA A 166 15.26 -21.90 28.91
C ALA A 166 13.94 -21.16 28.65
N VAL A 167 12.99 -21.20 29.58
CA VAL A 167 11.73 -20.45 29.50
C VAL A 167 12.00 -18.94 29.51
N THR A 168 12.91 -18.47 30.38
CA THR A 168 13.32 -17.07 30.43
C THR A 168 13.95 -16.62 29.10
N SER A 169 14.82 -17.45 28.52
CA SER A 169 15.39 -17.21 27.20
C SER A 169 14.35 -17.23 26.07
N LEU A 170 13.38 -18.16 26.08
CA LEU A 170 12.28 -18.19 25.10
C LEU A 170 11.43 -16.92 25.18
N ARG A 171 11.12 -16.47 26.40
CA ARG A 171 10.38 -15.23 26.63
C ARG A 171 11.16 -14.03 26.09
N THR A 172 12.45 -13.97 26.42
CA THR A 172 13.36 -12.92 25.95
C THR A 172 13.45 -12.93 24.42
N LEU A 173 13.63 -14.08 23.77
CA LEU A 173 13.67 -14.19 22.30
C LEU A 173 12.34 -13.79 21.64
N SER A 174 11.20 -14.07 22.28
CA SER A 174 9.88 -13.65 21.78
C SER A 174 9.69 -12.13 21.84
N THR A 175 10.40 -11.44 22.74
CA THR A 175 10.34 -9.99 22.91
C THR A 175 11.58 -9.28 22.40
N LEU A 176 12.61 -9.94 21.86
CA LEU A 176 13.88 -9.34 21.37
C LEU A 176 13.84 -8.98 19.88
N ASP A 177 14.60 -7.95 19.49
CA ASP A 177 14.70 -7.51 18.10
C ASP A 177 15.87 -8.26 17.47
N LEU A 178 15.57 -9.47 17.03
CA LEU A 178 16.55 -10.37 16.45
C LEU A 178 17.09 -9.85 15.12
N SER A 179 16.37 -8.95 14.45
CA SER A 179 16.77 -8.37 13.17
C SER A 179 18.05 -7.57 13.29
N ALA A 180 18.19 -6.78 14.36
CA ALA A 180 19.39 -5.97 14.60
C ALA A 180 20.64 -6.85 14.79
N VAL A 181 20.53 -7.89 15.60
CA VAL A 181 21.65 -8.82 15.85
C VAL A 181 22.04 -9.57 14.57
N ILE A 182 21.06 -9.92 13.74
CA ILE A 182 21.31 -10.59 12.45
C ILE A 182 21.93 -9.61 11.43
N GLU A 183 21.46 -8.37 11.35
CA GLU A 183 22.00 -7.35 10.43
C GLU A 183 23.46 -7.01 10.77
N GLU A 184 23.78 -6.85 12.07
CA GLU A 184 25.16 -6.64 12.54
C GLU A 184 26.07 -7.84 12.24
N ALA A 185 25.53 -9.06 12.26
CA ALA A 185 26.28 -10.29 11.96
C ALA A 185 26.36 -10.64 10.45
N ASP A 186 25.64 -9.93 9.57
CA ASP A 186 25.62 -10.22 8.13
C ASP A 186 26.90 -9.71 7.44
N LEU A 187 27.89 -10.60 7.32
CA LEU A 187 29.15 -10.30 6.64
C LEU A 187 28.98 -9.83 5.19
N THR A 188 27.91 -10.24 4.51
CA THR A 188 27.66 -9.81 3.12
C THR A 188 27.29 -8.34 3.09
N ASP A 189 26.39 -7.92 3.98
CA ASP A 189 26.02 -6.50 4.16
C ASP A 189 27.23 -5.67 4.59
N ALA A 190 28.02 -6.17 5.54
CA ALA A 190 29.25 -5.51 6.00
C ALA A 190 30.28 -5.28 4.88
N ILE A 191 30.45 -6.23 3.95
CA ILE A 191 31.32 -6.05 2.78
C ILE A 191 30.77 -4.95 1.86
N LEU A 192 29.46 -4.94 1.60
CA LEU A 192 28.85 -3.95 0.71
C LEU A 192 28.85 -2.54 1.30
N ARG A 193 28.81 -2.40 2.63
CA ARG A 193 28.97 -1.09 3.31
C ARG A 193 30.30 -0.42 3.03
N ARG A 194 31.31 -1.17 2.57
CA ARG A 194 32.61 -0.64 2.13
C ARG A 194 32.60 -0.13 0.67
N ASP A 195 31.42 -0.02 0.05
CA ASP A 195 31.23 0.54 -1.28
C ASP A 195 32.05 1.83 -1.47
N PRO A 196 33.01 1.87 -2.43
CA PRO A 196 33.95 2.98 -2.53
C PRO A 196 33.32 4.27 -3.07
N ALA A 197 32.05 4.22 -3.52
CA ALA A 197 31.23 5.38 -3.84
C ALA A 197 30.41 5.90 -2.64
N GLY A 198 30.36 5.17 -1.52
CA GLY A 198 29.58 5.55 -0.34
C GLY A 198 28.06 5.50 -0.53
N ILE A 199 27.56 4.87 -1.59
CA ILE A 199 26.14 4.90 -1.95
C ILE A 199 25.38 3.80 -1.21
N TYR A 200 25.95 2.57 -1.13
CA TYR A 200 25.28 1.43 -0.50
C TYR A 200 24.79 1.71 0.94
N PRO A 201 25.59 2.31 1.84
CA PRO A 201 25.14 2.64 3.20
C PRO A 201 23.95 3.62 3.24
N GLY A 202 23.86 4.53 2.26
CA GLY A 202 22.79 5.53 2.15
C GLY A 202 21.54 5.04 1.42
N MET A 203 21.53 3.81 0.90
CA MET A 203 20.36 3.23 0.24
C MET A 203 19.24 2.95 1.23
N ASP A 204 18.00 2.93 0.75
CA ASP A 204 16.88 2.46 1.55
C ASP A 204 16.98 0.95 1.83
N GLU A 205 16.32 0.52 2.91
CA GLU A 205 16.34 -0.86 3.38
C GLU A 205 15.90 -1.86 2.30
N ARG A 206 14.91 -1.49 1.47
CA ARG A 206 14.43 -2.36 0.39
C ARG A 206 15.46 -2.51 -0.73
N THR A 207 16.16 -1.45 -1.09
CA THR A 207 17.24 -1.50 -2.09
C THR A 207 18.40 -2.34 -1.57
N ARG A 208 18.82 -2.18 -0.30
CA ARG A 208 19.85 -3.06 0.29
C ARG A 208 19.42 -4.52 0.31
N GLY A 209 18.17 -4.78 0.71
CA GLY A 209 17.56 -6.11 0.68
C GLY A 209 17.54 -6.73 -0.73
N MET A 210 17.22 -5.93 -1.76
CA MET A 210 17.28 -6.33 -3.17
C MET A 210 18.70 -6.73 -3.58
N TYR A 211 19.71 -5.93 -3.24
CA TYR A 211 21.11 -6.21 -3.58
C TYR A 211 21.56 -7.53 -2.97
N LEU A 212 21.27 -7.73 -1.68
CA LEU A 212 21.62 -8.96 -0.99
C LEU A 212 20.89 -10.18 -1.57
N ALA A 213 19.61 -10.05 -1.94
CA ALA A 213 18.86 -11.13 -2.59
C ALA A 213 19.44 -11.51 -3.97
N GLU A 214 19.93 -10.52 -4.73
CA GLU A 214 20.57 -10.73 -6.02
C GLU A 214 21.95 -11.40 -5.87
N ILE A 215 22.72 -11.03 -4.84
CA ILE A 215 23.96 -11.72 -4.48
C ILE A 215 23.71 -13.17 -4.12
N THR A 216 22.71 -13.47 -3.27
CA THR A 216 22.29 -14.84 -2.96
C THR A 216 21.98 -15.64 -4.24
N ARG A 217 21.31 -15.00 -5.21
CA ARG A 217 21.00 -15.65 -6.50
C ARG A 217 22.26 -15.95 -7.32
N LEU A 218 23.16 -14.98 -7.45
CA LEU A 218 24.42 -15.14 -8.18
C LEU A 218 25.32 -16.19 -7.53
N ALA A 219 25.42 -16.19 -6.20
CA ALA A 219 26.16 -17.17 -5.42
C ALA A 219 25.65 -18.59 -5.69
N ARG A 220 24.32 -18.79 -5.68
CA ARG A 220 23.69 -20.07 -6.04
C ARG A 220 23.97 -20.48 -7.49
N LYS A 221 23.86 -19.54 -8.45
CA LYS A 221 24.11 -19.81 -9.88
C LYS A 221 25.56 -20.21 -10.13
N ARG A 222 26.52 -19.55 -9.46
CA ARG A 222 27.96 -19.79 -9.58
C ARG A 222 28.47 -20.88 -8.63
N ARG A 223 27.59 -21.46 -7.79
CA ARG A 223 27.94 -22.47 -6.76
C ARG A 223 29.08 -22.00 -5.85
N THR A 224 29.02 -20.74 -5.42
CA THR A 224 30.02 -20.11 -4.53
C THR A 224 29.34 -19.44 -3.33
N SER A 225 30.12 -18.86 -2.40
CA SER A 225 29.57 -18.16 -1.23
C SER A 225 29.10 -16.73 -1.56
N GLU A 226 28.13 -16.24 -0.80
CA GLU A 226 27.60 -14.88 -0.93
C GLU A 226 28.69 -13.83 -0.68
N GLN A 227 29.52 -14.07 0.33
CA GLN A 227 30.66 -13.23 0.69
C GLN A 227 31.69 -13.13 -0.43
N LYS A 228 31.97 -14.24 -1.15
CA LYS A 228 32.90 -14.22 -2.28
C LYS A 228 32.36 -13.41 -3.47
N ILE A 229 31.05 -13.50 -3.73
CA ILE A 229 30.39 -12.64 -4.71
C ILE A 229 30.50 -11.17 -4.28
N ALA A 230 30.13 -10.84 -3.05
CA ALA A 230 30.23 -9.47 -2.53
C ALA A 230 31.66 -8.90 -2.60
N GLN A 231 32.67 -9.71 -2.24
CA GLN A 231 34.07 -9.31 -2.32
C GLN A 231 34.52 -9.08 -3.77
N THR A 232 34.03 -9.88 -4.72
CA THR A 232 34.32 -9.70 -6.15
C THR A 232 33.71 -8.39 -6.65
N LEU A 233 32.47 -8.09 -6.27
CA LEU A 233 31.79 -6.83 -6.62
C LEU A 233 32.53 -5.62 -6.06
N LEU A 234 32.96 -5.70 -4.80
CA LEU A 234 33.75 -4.66 -4.15
C LEU A 234 35.09 -4.44 -4.88
N SER A 235 35.81 -5.52 -5.20
CA SER A 235 37.11 -5.43 -5.90
C SER A 235 36.97 -4.81 -7.31
N LEU A 236 35.89 -5.14 -8.03
CA LEU A 236 35.58 -4.53 -9.33
C LEU A 236 35.24 -3.03 -9.20
N ALA A 237 34.54 -2.65 -8.13
CA ALA A 237 34.21 -1.25 -7.84
C ALA A 237 35.44 -0.43 -7.40
N GLU A 238 36.32 -1.00 -6.58
CA GLU A 238 37.58 -0.38 -6.15
C GLU A 238 38.56 -0.19 -7.32
N GLY A 239 38.60 -1.14 -8.26
CA GLY A 239 39.41 -1.05 -9.47
C GLY A 239 38.83 -0.14 -10.57
N ALA A 240 37.63 0.41 -10.40
CA ALA A 240 37.00 1.28 -11.38
C ALA A 240 37.40 2.76 -11.18
N GLY A 241 37.55 3.50 -12.28
CA GLY A 241 37.75 4.94 -12.24
C GLY A 241 36.55 5.72 -11.69
N PRO A 242 36.66 7.05 -11.55
CA PRO A 242 35.55 7.91 -11.12
C PRO A 242 34.29 7.70 -11.98
N GLY A 243 33.11 7.67 -11.33
CA GLY A 243 31.82 7.51 -11.99
C GLY A 243 30.97 6.38 -11.41
N GLU A 244 29.90 6.02 -12.11
CA GLU A 244 28.93 5.01 -11.64
C GLU A 244 29.55 3.61 -11.44
N ALA A 245 30.62 3.28 -12.15
CA ALA A 245 31.30 1.99 -12.01
C ALA A 245 32.06 1.82 -10.68
N ARG A 246 32.30 2.93 -9.96
CA ARG A 246 32.82 2.93 -8.59
C ARG A 246 31.79 2.46 -7.56
N HIS A 247 30.52 2.36 -7.94
CA HIS A 247 29.48 1.83 -7.06
C HIS A 247 29.28 0.31 -7.27
N VAL A 248 29.24 -0.46 -6.19
CA VAL A 248 29.05 -1.94 -6.25
C VAL A 248 27.80 -2.37 -7.01
N GLY A 249 26.73 -1.58 -6.99
CA GLY A 249 25.47 -1.87 -7.70
C GLY A 249 25.60 -1.91 -9.21
N TRP A 250 26.57 -1.18 -9.77
CA TRP A 250 26.86 -1.22 -11.21
C TRP A 250 27.25 -2.64 -11.65
N TRP A 251 28.17 -3.27 -10.91
CA TRP A 251 28.65 -4.63 -11.16
C TRP A 251 27.68 -5.72 -10.72
N LEU A 252 26.61 -5.36 -10.01
CA LEU A 252 25.57 -6.29 -9.58
C LEU A 252 24.39 -6.30 -10.56
N LEU A 253 23.88 -5.12 -10.94
CA LEU A 253 22.62 -4.97 -11.67
C LEU A 253 22.81 -4.69 -13.16
N GLU A 254 23.76 -3.85 -13.53
CA GLU A 254 23.95 -3.42 -14.92
C GLU A 254 24.95 -4.31 -15.67
N LYS A 255 26.10 -4.62 -15.05
CA LYS A 255 27.13 -5.54 -15.57
C LYS A 255 27.46 -6.64 -14.56
N PRO A 256 26.58 -7.64 -14.38
CA PRO A 256 26.72 -8.66 -13.33
C PRO A 256 28.08 -9.38 -13.40
N LEU A 257 28.94 -9.15 -12.41
CA LEU A 257 30.31 -9.69 -12.31
C LEU A 257 31.16 -9.41 -13.56
N GLY A 258 30.93 -8.28 -14.23
CA GLY A 258 31.65 -7.88 -15.44
C GLY A 258 31.17 -8.53 -16.74
N GLY A 259 30.17 -9.42 -16.69
CA GLY A 259 29.55 -10.01 -17.88
C GLY A 259 28.43 -9.14 -18.47
N GLU A 260 28.12 -9.35 -19.76
CA GLU A 260 26.93 -8.76 -20.37
C GLU A 260 25.65 -9.44 -19.87
N ASN A 261 24.62 -8.63 -19.64
CA ASN A 261 23.31 -9.13 -19.25
C ASN A 261 22.61 -9.70 -20.50
N ALA A 262 22.27 -10.99 -20.49
CA ALA A 262 21.58 -11.63 -21.62
C ALA A 262 20.15 -11.08 -21.76
N ARG A 263 19.92 -10.20 -22.74
CA ARG A 263 18.64 -9.47 -22.98
C ARG A 263 17.71 -10.16 -24.00
N GLY A 264 17.63 -11.49 -23.99
CA GLY A 264 16.80 -12.24 -24.95
C GLY A 264 15.31 -12.34 -24.61
N GLY A 265 14.92 -12.10 -23.35
CA GLY A 265 13.56 -12.39 -22.85
C GLY A 265 12.45 -11.62 -23.55
N ALA A 266 12.66 -10.32 -23.84
CA ALA A 266 11.65 -9.49 -24.50
C ALA A 266 11.38 -9.93 -25.95
N ALA A 267 12.43 -10.32 -26.70
CA ALA A 267 12.29 -10.78 -28.08
C ALA A 267 11.58 -12.13 -28.14
N ALA A 268 11.94 -13.06 -27.25
CA ALA A 268 11.25 -14.34 -27.12
C ALA A 268 9.76 -14.17 -26.74
N TYR A 269 9.46 -13.25 -25.83
CA TYR A 269 8.08 -12.91 -25.45
C TYR A 269 7.27 -12.34 -26.62
N ALA A 270 7.84 -11.41 -27.39
CA ALA A 270 7.19 -10.83 -28.56
C ALA A 270 6.94 -11.90 -29.64
N ALA A 271 7.94 -12.73 -29.92
CA ALA A 271 7.83 -13.83 -30.88
C ALA A 271 6.79 -14.87 -30.44
N ALA A 272 6.76 -15.23 -29.14
CA ALA A 272 5.78 -16.15 -28.59
C ALA A 272 4.34 -15.61 -28.72
N ASN A 273 4.12 -14.33 -28.41
CA ASN A 273 2.81 -13.70 -28.59
C ASN A 273 2.33 -13.75 -30.04
N ALA A 274 3.19 -13.38 -30.99
CA ALA A 274 2.86 -13.43 -32.40
C ALA A 274 2.57 -14.87 -32.88
N ALA A 275 3.48 -15.81 -32.58
CA ALA A 275 3.37 -17.20 -33.02
C ALA A 275 2.15 -17.91 -32.42
N LEU A 276 1.90 -17.76 -31.11
CA LEU A 276 0.74 -18.37 -30.46
C LEU A 276 -0.58 -17.77 -30.95
N THR A 277 -0.62 -16.46 -31.22
CA THR A 277 -1.81 -15.81 -31.80
C THR A 277 -2.14 -16.43 -33.15
N VAL A 278 -1.15 -16.50 -34.05
CA VAL A 278 -1.32 -17.11 -35.37
C VAL A 278 -1.69 -18.59 -35.25
N ALA A 279 -1.09 -19.34 -34.32
CA ALA A 279 -1.38 -20.75 -34.12
C ALA A 279 -2.84 -20.99 -33.66
N VAL A 280 -3.34 -20.22 -32.69
CA VAL A 280 -4.73 -20.33 -32.22
C VAL A 280 -5.71 -19.99 -33.34
N SER A 281 -5.45 -18.93 -34.10
CA SER A 281 -6.30 -18.53 -35.23
C SER A 281 -6.25 -19.55 -36.37
N ALA A 282 -5.07 -20.05 -36.74
CA ALA A 282 -4.90 -21.08 -37.77
C ALA A 282 -5.56 -22.41 -37.35
N ALA A 283 -5.48 -22.79 -36.07
CA ALA A 283 -6.16 -23.96 -35.55
C ALA A 283 -7.68 -23.83 -35.68
N ALA A 284 -8.26 -22.67 -35.31
CA ALA A 284 -9.68 -22.40 -35.52
C ALA A 284 -10.09 -22.51 -37.00
N GLY A 285 -9.24 -22.02 -37.91
CA GLY A 285 -9.43 -22.17 -39.36
C GLY A 285 -9.34 -23.61 -39.86
N ALA A 286 -8.33 -24.36 -39.43
CA ALA A 286 -8.10 -25.74 -39.86
C ALA A 286 -9.19 -26.70 -39.35
N LEU A 287 -9.58 -26.59 -38.07
CA LEU A 287 -10.64 -27.40 -37.45
C LEU A 287 -12.00 -27.20 -38.15
N THR A 288 -12.24 -26.01 -38.69
CA THR A 288 -13.51 -25.64 -39.33
C THR A 288 -13.43 -25.59 -40.85
N ARG A 289 -12.26 -25.89 -41.43
CA ARG A 289 -11.93 -25.76 -42.86
C ARG A 289 -12.36 -24.40 -43.45
N SER A 290 -12.19 -23.32 -42.69
CA SER A 290 -12.64 -21.98 -43.06
C SER A 290 -11.54 -20.94 -42.83
N VAL A 291 -11.09 -20.30 -43.90
CA VAL A 291 -10.13 -19.17 -43.82
C VAL A 291 -10.72 -18.01 -43.03
N TRP A 292 -12.03 -17.77 -43.17
CA TRP A 292 -12.74 -16.71 -42.45
C TRP A 292 -12.75 -16.95 -40.94
N SER A 293 -12.77 -18.20 -40.48
CA SER A 293 -12.61 -18.54 -39.07
C SER A 293 -11.25 -18.08 -38.53
N ALA A 294 -10.16 -18.32 -39.29
CA ALA A 294 -8.84 -17.86 -38.89
C ALA A 294 -8.73 -16.33 -38.85
N VAL A 295 -9.29 -15.63 -39.84
CA VAL A 295 -9.29 -14.16 -39.91
C VAL A 295 -10.10 -13.55 -38.76
N LEU A 296 -11.34 -13.99 -38.54
CA LEU A 296 -12.21 -13.47 -37.48
C LEU A 296 -11.67 -13.79 -36.08
N SER A 297 -10.93 -14.89 -35.92
CA SER A 297 -10.34 -15.28 -34.64
C SER A 297 -9.04 -14.52 -34.32
N LEU A 298 -8.44 -13.78 -35.25
CA LEU A 298 -7.10 -13.18 -35.06
C LEU A 298 -7.05 -12.21 -33.88
N LEU A 299 -7.95 -11.23 -33.84
CA LEU A 299 -8.00 -10.23 -32.78
C LEU A 299 -8.42 -10.84 -31.43
N PRO A 300 -9.50 -11.64 -31.34
CA PRO A 300 -9.84 -12.38 -30.11
C PRO A 300 -8.72 -13.29 -29.60
N ALA A 301 -8.06 -14.04 -30.49
CA ALA A 301 -6.94 -14.90 -30.13
C ALA A 301 -5.76 -14.09 -29.59
N SER A 302 -5.50 -12.92 -30.17
CA SER A 302 -4.42 -12.04 -29.68
C SER A 302 -4.66 -11.58 -28.25
N GLU A 303 -5.91 -11.31 -27.87
CA GLU A 303 -6.25 -10.92 -26.50
C GLU A 303 -6.12 -12.08 -25.52
N LEU A 304 -6.62 -13.25 -25.92
CA LEU A 304 -6.48 -14.47 -25.12
C LEU A 304 -5.01 -14.83 -24.88
N VAL A 305 -4.19 -14.84 -25.93
CA VAL A 305 -2.76 -15.16 -25.87
C VAL A 305 -2.01 -14.12 -25.05
N LYS A 306 -2.29 -12.83 -25.26
CA LYS A 306 -1.66 -11.75 -24.48
C LYS A 306 -1.96 -11.88 -23.00
N GLY A 307 -3.23 -12.07 -22.62
CA GLY A 307 -3.63 -12.23 -21.22
C GLY A 307 -2.96 -13.43 -20.54
N LEU A 308 -2.84 -14.56 -21.24
CA LEU A 308 -2.19 -15.77 -20.73
C LEU A 308 -0.66 -15.61 -20.62
N THR A 309 -0.03 -15.04 -21.64
CA THR A 309 1.43 -14.86 -21.66
C THR A 309 1.87 -13.79 -20.65
N ASP A 310 1.13 -12.69 -20.50
CA ASP A 310 1.37 -11.69 -19.46
C ASP A 310 1.27 -12.31 -18.07
N ALA A 311 0.21 -13.08 -17.81
CA ALA A 311 0.04 -13.76 -16.54
C ALA A 311 1.19 -14.76 -16.27
N ALA A 312 1.63 -15.49 -17.28
CA ALA A 312 2.77 -16.40 -17.17
C ALA A 312 4.08 -15.65 -16.88
N VAL A 313 4.36 -14.58 -17.64
CA VAL A 313 5.56 -13.75 -17.41
C VAL A 313 5.51 -13.21 -15.99
N LEU A 314 4.48 -12.48 -15.60
CA LEU A 314 4.38 -11.86 -14.27
C LEU A 314 4.40 -12.87 -13.11
N ARG A 315 4.04 -14.13 -13.35
CA ARG A 315 4.08 -15.21 -12.35
C ARG A 315 5.46 -15.83 -12.18
N PHE A 316 6.27 -15.87 -13.25
CA PHE A 316 7.56 -16.57 -13.30
C PHE A 316 8.77 -15.64 -13.38
N SER A 317 8.60 -14.41 -13.91
CA SER A 317 9.59 -13.35 -13.86
C SER A 317 9.67 -12.77 -12.46
N ARG A 318 10.85 -12.24 -12.11
CA ARG A 318 11.01 -11.47 -10.87
C ARG A 318 10.77 -10.00 -11.20
N PRO A 319 9.94 -9.29 -10.43
CA PRO A 319 9.79 -7.85 -10.59
C PRO A 319 11.14 -7.15 -10.49
N ARG A 320 11.47 -6.31 -11.47
CA ARG A 320 12.70 -5.51 -11.45
C ARG A 320 12.46 -4.24 -10.64
N LEU A 321 12.92 -4.22 -9.40
CA LEU A 321 12.81 -3.05 -8.53
C LEU A 321 13.75 -1.92 -8.98
N ILE A 322 13.34 -0.69 -8.72
CA ILE A 322 14.14 0.50 -8.96
C ILE A 322 14.92 0.83 -7.67
N PRO A 323 16.26 0.87 -7.72
CA PRO A 323 17.06 1.18 -6.54
C PRO A 323 16.88 2.65 -6.14
N ARG A 324 16.91 2.95 -4.83
CA ARG A 324 16.70 4.29 -4.28
C ARG A 324 17.52 4.57 -3.03
N MET A 325 17.77 5.84 -2.78
CA MET A 325 18.38 6.35 -1.55
C MET A 325 17.35 6.46 -0.41
N ASP A 326 17.79 6.31 0.84
CA ASP A 326 16.99 6.69 2.01
C ASP A 326 17.19 8.18 2.30
N LEU A 327 16.13 8.88 2.68
CA LEU A 327 16.14 10.34 2.91
C LEU A 327 15.69 10.69 4.34
N PRO A 328 16.38 10.20 5.39
CA PRO A 328 15.94 10.39 6.78
C PRO A 328 16.00 11.86 7.25
N GLY A 329 16.88 12.67 6.67
CA GLY A 329 16.99 14.12 6.93
C GLY A 329 16.15 15.00 6.01
N GLY A 330 15.28 14.40 5.19
CA GLY A 330 14.56 15.06 4.12
C GLY A 330 15.35 15.12 2.82
N VAL A 331 14.76 15.79 1.82
CA VAL A 331 15.31 15.87 0.47
C VAL A 331 16.54 16.77 0.48
N PRO A 332 17.71 16.32 0.00
CA PRO A 332 18.91 17.15 -0.10
C PRO A 332 18.76 18.20 -1.21
N GLU A 333 19.63 19.20 -1.24
CA GLU A 333 19.59 20.29 -2.24
C GLU A 333 19.71 19.77 -3.69
N GLU A 334 20.55 18.76 -3.91
CA GLU A 334 20.70 18.05 -5.20
C GLU A 334 19.43 17.31 -5.65
N GLY A 335 18.46 17.13 -4.75
CA GLY A 335 17.16 16.52 -4.99
C GLY A 335 16.00 17.51 -5.03
N LEU A 336 16.27 18.82 -5.06
CA LEU A 336 15.24 19.86 -5.07
C LEU A 336 14.19 19.57 -6.16
N THR A 337 12.96 19.38 -5.71
CA THR A 337 11.85 18.87 -6.53
C THR A 337 10.65 19.80 -6.43
N VAL A 338 9.94 20.02 -7.54
CA VAL A 338 8.62 20.65 -7.54
C VAL A 338 7.53 19.61 -7.80
N CYS A 339 6.58 19.49 -6.89
CA CYS A 339 5.35 18.73 -7.06
C CYS A 339 4.33 19.59 -7.79
N ALA A 340 4.12 19.32 -9.07
CA ALA A 340 3.31 20.14 -9.96
C ALA A 340 1.99 19.46 -10.30
N VAL A 341 0.88 20.15 -10.05
CA VAL A 341 -0.48 19.74 -10.45
C VAL A 341 -0.90 20.58 -11.65
N SER A 342 -1.31 19.93 -12.75
CA SER A 342 -1.89 20.61 -13.90
C SER A 342 -3.41 20.58 -13.83
N ALA A 343 -4.04 21.77 -13.90
CA ALA A 343 -5.49 21.89 -13.84
C ALA A 343 -6.01 23.14 -14.57
N LEU A 344 -7.30 23.15 -14.89
CA LEU A 344 -7.99 24.30 -15.46
C LEU A 344 -8.68 25.13 -14.36
N LEU A 345 -8.55 26.46 -14.43
CA LEU A 345 -9.34 27.38 -13.62
C LEU A 345 -10.70 27.61 -14.27
N THR A 346 -11.65 26.71 -14.02
CA THR A 346 -13.00 26.77 -14.63
C THR A 346 -13.94 27.79 -13.98
N GLY A 347 -13.69 28.14 -12.72
CA GLY A 347 -14.43 29.14 -11.95
C GLY A 347 -13.61 29.66 -10.76
N GLU A 348 -14.14 30.62 -10.02
CA GLU A 348 -13.44 31.28 -8.90
C GLU A 348 -13.09 30.29 -7.78
N GLY A 349 -13.96 29.33 -7.47
CA GLY A 349 -13.71 28.30 -6.46
C GLY A 349 -12.67 27.24 -6.85
N SER A 350 -12.33 27.11 -8.14
CA SER A 350 -11.41 26.05 -8.61
C SER A 350 -10.01 26.20 -8.02
N GLY A 351 -9.52 27.43 -7.87
CA GLY A 351 -8.20 27.69 -7.27
C GLY A 351 -8.12 27.23 -5.82
N ARG A 352 -9.13 27.56 -5.01
CA ARG A 352 -9.20 27.19 -3.59
C ARG A 352 -9.34 25.68 -3.38
N GLU A 353 -10.13 24.99 -4.20
CA GLU A 353 -10.24 23.51 -4.16
C GLU A 353 -8.88 22.83 -4.41
N ILE A 354 -8.14 23.28 -5.43
CA ILE A 354 -6.84 22.72 -5.78
C ILE A 354 -5.77 23.08 -4.74
N ALA A 355 -5.82 24.30 -4.19
CA ALA A 355 -4.93 24.73 -3.11
C ALA A 355 -5.08 23.81 -1.87
N GLY A 356 -6.31 23.51 -1.45
CA GLY A 356 -6.56 22.55 -0.37
C GLY A 356 -6.00 21.16 -0.67
N LYS A 357 -6.13 20.68 -1.92
CA LYS A 357 -5.53 19.40 -2.33
C LYS A 357 -4.00 19.42 -2.30
N ILE A 358 -3.37 20.52 -2.70
CA ILE A 358 -1.92 20.67 -2.64
C ILE A 358 -1.44 20.75 -1.19
N GLU A 359 -2.21 21.35 -0.29
CA GLU A 359 -1.94 21.33 1.15
C GLU A 359 -1.96 19.90 1.71
N GLU A 360 -2.90 19.04 1.28
CA GLU A 360 -2.87 17.61 1.62
C GLU A 360 -1.55 16.94 1.17
N TYR A 361 -1.03 17.28 -0.02
CA TYR A 361 0.24 16.74 -0.51
C TYR A 361 1.43 17.20 0.34
N ARG A 362 1.40 18.45 0.81
CA ARG A 362 2.38 18.98 1.77
C ARG A 362 2.35 18.20 3.08
N HIS A 363 1.16 17.79 3.54
CA HIS A 363 1.01 16.95 4.72
C HIS A 363 1.48 15.51 4.50
N ALA A 364 1.15 14.90 3.35
CA ALA A 364 1.64 13.57 2.98
C ALA A 364 3.17 13.51 2.79
N SER A 365 3.82 14.65 2.55
CA SER A 365 5.25 14.74 2.23
C SER A 365 6.06 15.55 3.24
N ARG A 366 5.60 15.70 4.48
CA ARG A 366 6.29 16.48 5.54
C ARG A 366 7.76 16.07 5.71
N GLU A 367 8.04 14.78 5.61
CA GLU A 367 9.37 14.20 5.71
C GLU A 367 10.36 14.71 4.64
N CYS A 368 9.89 15.27 3.53
CA CYS A 368 10.76 15.80 2.48
C CYS A 368 11.42 17.14 2.86
N GLY A 369 10.90 17.86 3.85
CA GLY A 369 11.41 19.17 4.26
C GLY A 369 11.20 20.27 3.20
N LYS A 370 12.02 21.32 3.27
CA LYS A 370 11.89 22.54 2.44
C LYS A 370 12.26 22.38 0.96
N ASN A 371 12.94 21.28 0.61
CA ASN A 371 13.39 21.03 -0.76
C ASN A 371 12.36 20.27 -1.61
N LEU A 372 11.12 20.16 -1.11
CA LEU A 372 9.95 19.80 -1.91
C LEU A 372 9.03 21.02 -2.01
N LEU A 373 8.93 21.56 -3.21
CA LEU A 373 8.09 22.69 -3.55
C LEU A 373 6.75 22.20 -4.11
N PHE A 374 5.70 23.01 -4.07
CA PHE A 374 4.38 22.66 -4.57
C PHE A 374 3.86 23.71 -5.54
N ALA A 375 3.44 23.30 -6.73
CA ALA A 375 3.00 24.22 -7.77
C ALA A 375 1.67 23.80 -8.39
N LEU A 376 0.81 24.79 -8.66
CA LEU A 376 -0.30 24.67 -9.58
C LEU A 376 0.09 25.27 -10.92
N LEU A 377 0.12 24.42 -11.95
CA LEU A 377 0.17 24.82 -13.35
C LEU A 377 -1.27 25.12 -13.81
N ALA A 378 -1.67 26.38 -13.62
CA ALA A 378 -3.02 26.88 -13.87
C ALA A 378 -3.19 27.33 -15.32
N ASP A 379 -3.95 26.54 -16.08
CA ASP A 379 -4.40 26.91 -17.42
C ASP A 379 -5.81 27.51 -17.38
N LEU A 380 -6.08 28.48 -18.24
CA LEU A 380 -7.43 29.02 -18.43
C LEU A 380 -8.22 28.22 -19.50
N PRO A 381 -9.56 28.10 -19.38
CA PRO A 381 -10.38 27.42 -20.39
C PRO A 381 -10.25 28.04 -21.77
N GLU A 382 -10.46 27.25 -22.83
CA GLU A 382 -10.41 27.72 -24.23
C GLU A 382 -11.42 28.85 -24.49
N ALA A 383 -11.01 29.88 -25.24
CA ALA A 383 -11.80 31.09 -25.46
C ALA A 383 -11.74 31.60 -26.91
N ARG A 384 -12.63 32.54 -27.27
CA ARG A 384 -12.62 33.22 -28.59
C ARG A 384 -11.59 34.34 -28.65
N GLU A 385 -11.25 34.90 -27.51
CA GLU A 385 -10.28 35.99 -27.35
C GLU A 385 -9.13 35.52 -26.44
N ARG A 386 -8.01 36.25 -26.47
CA ARG A 386 -6.82 35.91 -25.67
C ARG A 386 -7.13 35.97 -24.18
N ASP A 387 -7.78 37.06 -23.77
CA ASP A 387 -8.11 37.40 -22.40
C ASP A 387 -9.62 37.63 -22.32
N MET A 388 -10.28 37.03 -21.32
CA MET A 388 -11.71 37.17 -21.06
C MET A 388 -11.92 37.97 -19.76
N PRO A 389 -13.02 38.72 -19.60
CA PRO A 389 -13.28 39.53 -18.41
C PRO A 389 -13.21 38.72 -17.10
N GLU A 390 -13.62 37.45 -17.12
CA GLU A 390 -13.66 36.59 -15.92
C GLU A 390 -12.29 36.01 -15.54
N ASP A 391 -11.27 36.12 -16.40
CA ASP A 391 -9.97 35.48 -16.15
C ASP A 391 -9.22 36.14 -15.01
N ALA A 392 -9.28 37.46 -14.91
CA ALA A 392 -8.63 38.21 -13.83
C ALA A 392 -9.19 37.80 -12.45
N ALA A 393 -10.52 37.66 -12.34
CA ALA A 393 -11.17 37.22 -11.11
C ALA A 393 -10.77 35.79 -10.71
N ARG A 394 -10.71 34.86 -11.68
CA ARG A 394 -10.27 33.48 -11.45
C ARG A 394 -8.82 33.40 -10.97
N ILE A 395 -7.93 34.15 -11.60
CA ILE A 395 -6.50 34.19 -11.22
C ILE A 395 -6.34 34.83 -9.84
N ALA A 396 -7.06 35.92 -9.55
CA ALA A 396 -7.02 36.58 -8.26
C ALA A 396 -7.49 35.66 -7.12
N ALA A 397 -8.61 34.96 -7.28
CA ALA A 397 -9.12 34.01 -6.29
C ALA A 397 -8.14 32.83 -6.06
N ALA A 398 -7.49 32.34 -7.12
CA ALA A 398 -6.44 31.33 -6.99
C ALA A 398 -5.19 31.89 -6.29
N LYS A 399 -4.81 33.15 -6.59
CA LYS A 399 -3.67 33.81 -5.98
C LYS A 399 -3.86 33.97 -4.48
N GLU A 400 -5.02 34.45 -4.06
CA GLU A 400 -5.39 34.61 -2.63
C GLU A 400 -5.20 33.29 -1.87
N ALA A 401 -5.74 32.18 -2.39
CA ALA A 401 -5.59 30.87 -1.75
C ALA A 401 -4.12 30.39 -1.65
N PHE A 402 -3.27 30.73 -2.62
CA PHE A 402 -1.84 30.37 -2.59
C PHE A 402 -1.01 31.32 -1.72
N ASP A 403 -1.39 32.59 -1.63
CA ASP A 403 -0.79 33.55 -0.70
C ASP A 403 -1.10 33.13 0.75
N GLU A 404 -2.36 32.76 1.06
CA GLU A 404 -2.76 32.19 2.37
C GLU A 404 -1.88 30.98 2.75
N LEU A 405 -1.62 30.07 1.81
CA LEU A 405 -0.72 28.93 2.04
C LEU A 405 0.73 29.36 2.26
N ASN A 406 1.24 30.31 1.48
CA ASN A 406 2.60 30.82 1.63
C ASN A 406 2.80 31.55 2.96
N GLU A 407 1.80 32.30 3.44
CA GLU A 407 1.80 32.90 4.77
C GLU A 407 1.80 31.82 5.86
N LYS A 408 0.89 30.85 5.77
CA LYS A 408 0.75 29.75 6.74
C LYS A 408 2.01 28.90 6.89
N TYR A 409 2.74 28.66 5.80
CA TYR A 409 3.88 27.74 5.77
C TYR A 409 5.24 28.41 5.53
N SER A 410 5.30 29.74 5.50
CA SER A 410 6.50 30.51 5.19
C SER A 410 7.11 30.21 3.82
N GLY A 411 6.26 30.08 2.80
CA GLY A 411 6.64 29.87 1.40
C GLY A 411 6.53 28.43 0.90
N GLY A 412 7.00 28.21 -0.34
CA GLY A 412 7.07 26.88 -0.97
C GLY A 412 5.88 26.50 -1.84
N PHE A 413 4.87 27.36 -1.96
CA PHE A 413 3.69 27.17 -2.80
C PHE A 413 3.69 28.15 -3.98
N TYR A 414 3.37 27.65 -5.16
CA TYR A 414 3.50 28.40 -6.41
C TYR A 414 2.21 28.33 -7.23
N LEU A 415 1.72 29.50 -7.64
CA LEU A 415 0.71 29.61 -8.68
C LEU A 415 1.41 30.05 -9.96
N LEU A 416 1.39 29.17 -10.96
CA LEU A 416 2.03 29.39 -12.26
C LEU A 416 0.94 29.47 -13.33
N CYS A 417 0.83 30.61 -13.99
CA CYS A 417 -0.12 30.85 -15.07
C CYS A 417 0.61 31.09 -16.38
N ARG A 418 -0.06 30.85 -17.51
CA ARG A 418 0.45 31.21 -18.85
C ARG A 418 -0.68 31.73 -19.73
N PRO A 419 -0.38 32.57 -20.72
CA PRO A 419 -1.39 33.11 -21.62
C PRO A 419 -1.95 32.03 -22.55
N ARG A 420 -3.18 32.25 -23.03
CA ARG A 420 -3.70 31.47 -24.17
C ARG A 420 -2.96 31.91 -25.44
N VAL A 421 -2.67 30.95 -26.31
CA VAL A 421 -2.08 31.18 -27.64
C VAL A 421 -3.15 30.93 -28.70
N TYR A 422 -3.19 31.76 -29.73
CA TYR A 422 -4.12 31.56 -30.84
C TYR A 422 -3.73 30.31 -31.62
N SER A 423 -4.65 29.33 -31.69
CA SER A 423 -4.51 28.18 -32.57
C SER A 423 -5.17 28.51 -33.91
N GLU A 424 -4.37 28.80 -34.94
CA GLU A 424 -4.89 28.98 -36.31
C GLU A 424 -5.69 27.76 -36.79
N ARG A 425 -5.29 26.57 -36.34
CA ARG A 425 -5.94 25.29 -36.71
C ARG A 425 -7.34 25.18 -36.12
N ASP A 426 -7.53 25.65 -34.89
CA ASP A 426 -8.79 25.50 -34.14
C ASP A 426 -9.63 26.78 -34.12
N GLY A 427 -9.09 27.90 -34.61
CA GLY A 427 -9.75 29.21 -34.66
C GLY A 427 -10.09 29.78 -33.29
N ARG A 428 -9.32 29.41 -32.25
CA ARG A 428 -9.57 29.74 -30.84
C ARG A 428 -8.28 29.94 -30.07
N TYR A 429 -8.36 30.71 -29.00
CA TYR A 429 -7.28 30.87 -28.03
C TYR A 429 -7.31 29.73 -27.02
N MET A 430 -6.18 29.04 -26.87
CA MET A 430 -6.05 27.91 -25.96
C MET A 430 -4.63 27.82 -25.37
N PRO A 431 -4.46 27.20 -24.19
CA PRO A 431 -3.13 26.91 -23.66
C PRO A 431 -2.34 26.00 -24.60
N ARG A 432 -1.10 26.39 -24.94
CA ARG A 432 -0.24 25.63 -25.87
C ARG A 432 0.01 24.23 -25.33
N GLU A 433 -0.34 23.21 -26.11
CA GLU A 433 -0.13 21.80 -25.76
C GLU A 433 -0.67 21.32 -24.39
N ARG A 434 -1.53 22.11 -23.74
CA ARG A 434 -2.16 21.80 -22.44
C ARG A 434 -1.15 21.25 -21.41
N LYS A 435 -1.46 20.13 -20.74
CA LYS A 435 -0.62 19.52 -19.70
C LYS A 435 0.84 19.32 -20.13
N ARG A 436 1.07 18.80 -21.34
CA ARG A 436 2.43 18.64 -21.87
C ARG A 436 3.17 19.97 -21.94
N GLY A 437 2.55 20.96 -22.59
CA GLY A 437 3.14 22.29 -22.73
C GLY A 437 3.40 22.96 -21.38
N ALA A 438 2.50 22.79 -20.40
CA ALA A 438 2.67 23.34 -19.07
C ALA A 438 3.86 22.71 -18.33
N ILE A 439 4.04 21.38 -18.44
CA ILE A 439 5.20 20.68 -17.84
C ILE A 439 6.50 21.05 -18.57
N MET A 440 6.48 21.17 -19.90
CA MET A 440 7.63 21.62 -20.69
C MET A 440 8.03 23.06 -20.34
N ALA A 441 7.06 23.96 -20.20
CA ALA A 441 7.30 25.34 -19.79
C ALA A 441 7.84 25.41 -18.35
N LEU A 442 7.36 24.53 -17.46
CA LEU A 442 7.92 24.40 -16.12
C LEU A 442 9.36 23.91 -16.17
N ALA A 443 9.66 22.86 -16.94
CA ALA A 443 11.03 22.38 -17.12
C ALA A 443 11.95 23.45 -17.72
N ALA A 444 11.47 24.25 -18.69
CA ALA A 444 12.24 25.36 -19.22
C ALA A 444 12.55 26.40 -18.13
N LEU A 445 11.55 26.78 -17.32
CA LEU A 445 11.73 27.71 -16.20
C LEU A 445 12.74 27.17 -15.17
N THR A 446 12.67 25.88 -14.82
CA THR A 446 13.57 25.28 -13.83
C THR A 446 15.00 25.10 -14.35
N GLN A 447 15.19 25.02 -15.66
CA GLN A 447 16.50 24.99 -16.31
C GLN A 447 17.04 26.40 -16.64
N GLY A 448 16.34 27.47 -16.26
CA GLY A 448 16.74 28.85 -16.55
C GLY A 448 16.62 29.25 -18.02
N LEU A 449 15.86 28.49 -18.81
CA LEU A 449 15.52 28.80 -20.20
C LEU A 449 14.29 29.72 -20.25
N GLU A 450 14.04 30.29 -21.43
CA GLU A 450 12.84 31.09 -21.68
C GLU A 450 11.57 30.23 -21.49
N SER A 451 10.63 30.74 -20.69
CA SER A 451 9.38 30.04 -20.36
C SER A 451 8.20 30.99 -20.48
N GLU A 452 7.07 30.46 -20.98
CA GLU A 452 5.80 31.18 -21.04
C GLU A 452 5.06 31.25 -19.69
N LEU A 453 5.59 30.61 -18.65
CA LEU A 453 5.00 30.64 -17.31
C LEU A 453 5.33 31.94 -16.58
N THR A 454 4.29 32.53 -16.01
CA THR A 454 4.35 33.66 -15.08
C THR A 454 4.11 33.15 -13.67
N VAL A 455 4.99 33.51 -12.74
CA VAL A 455 4.83 33.24 -11.31
C VAL A 455 3.89 34.29 -10.72
N VAL A 456 2.66 33.89 -10.41
CA VAL A 456 1.61 34.79 -9.87
C VAL A 456 1.66 34.85 -8.34
N SER A 457 2.02 33.74 -7.70
CA SER A 457 2.27 33.64 -6.25
C SER A 457 3.49 32.74 -5.99
N GLY A 458 4.26 33.07 -4.95
CA GLY A 458 5.52 32.42 -4.58
C GLY A 458 6.79 33.09 -5.13
N ASP A 459 7.95 32.73 -4.57
CA ASP A 459 9.28 33.23 -4.99
C ASP A 459 9.86 32.47 -6.21
N ALA A 460 10.07 33.14 -7.33
CA ALA A 460 10.59 32.50 -8.53
C ALA A 460 12.03 31.95 -8.38
N ALA A 461 12.84 32.43 -7.43
CA ALA A 461 14.26 32.09 -7.35
C ALA A 461 14.53 30.60 -7.06
N PRO A 462 13.88 29.94 -6.08
CA PRO A 462 14.01 28.50 -5.86
C PRO A 462 13.64 27.63 -7.07
N LEU A 463 12.68 28.05 -7.91
CA LEU A 463 12.23 27.26 -9.07
C LEU A 463 13.36 27.04 -10.08
N ARG A 464 14.25 28.02 -10.28
CA ARG A 464 15.39 27.93 -11.22
C ARG A 464 16.48 26.93 -10.82
N ARG A 465 16.39 26.37 -9.62
CA ARG A 465 17.31 25.36 -9.08
C ARG A 465 16.68 23.97 -9.03
N VAL A 466 15.40 23.85 -9.35
CA VAL A 466 14.67 22.59 -9.29
C VAL A 466 15.24 21.62 -10.33
N LYS A 467 15.58 20.43 -9.86
CA LYS A 467 16.14 19.37 -10.71
C LYS A 467 15.07 18.41 -11.21
N TYR A 468 14.09 18.10 -10.36
CA TYR A 468 13.06 17.12 -10.66
C TYR A 468 11.65 17.74 -10.62
N ILE A 469 10.78 17.26 -11.50
CA ILE A 469 9.36 17.62 -11.53
C ILE A 469 8.56 16.37 -11.20
N LEU A 470 7.85 16.39 -10.08
CA LEU A 470 6.83 15.39 -9.75
C LEU A 470 5.50 15.85 -10.35
N ALA A 471 5.16 15.35 -11.54
CA ALA A 471 3.96 15.73 -12.26
C ALA A 471 2.75 14.87 -11.84
N LEU A 472 1.68 15.53 -11.39
CA LEU A 472 0.43 14.91 -10.93
C LEU A 472 -0.78 15.52 -11.65
N ASP A 473 -1.86 14.74 -11.74
CA ASP A 473 -3.16 15.24 -12.20
C ASP A 473 -3.99 15.76 -11.03
N SER A 474 -5.01 16.57 -11.35
CA SER A 474 -5.97 17.09 -10.38
C SER A 474 -6.81 16.02 -9.69
N ASP A 475 -6.84 14.76 -10.19
CA ASP A 475 -7.56 13.62 -9.59
C ASP A 475 -6.65 12.60 -8.90
N THR A 476 -5.33 12.77 -8.96
CA THR A 476 -4.37 11.87 -8.30
C THR A 476 -4.25 12.17 -6.81
N ARG A 477 -4.07 11.16 -5.96
CA ARG A 477 -3.77 11.32 -4.53
C ARG A 477 -2.32 10.89 -4.26
N LEU A 478 -1.57 11.77 -3.62
CA LEU A 478 -0.22 11.50 -3.16
C LEU A 478 -0.26 10.79 -1.80
N LEU A 479 0.30 9.58 -1.74
CA LEU A 479 0.35 8.81 -0.49
C LEU A 479 1.53 9.27 0.39
N PRO A 480 1.41 9.13 1.73
CA PRO A 480 2.51 9.43 2.64
C PRO A 480 3.82 8.79 2.18
N GLY A 481 4.87 9.62 2.12
CA GLY A 481 6.24 9.27 1.76
C GLY A 481 6.51 8.75 0.35
N ALA A 482 5.49 8.71 -0.53
CA ALA A 482 5.69 8.34 -1.93
C ALA A 482 6.58 9.33 -2.68
N ALA A 483 6.48 10.64 -2.38
CA ALA A 483 7.35 11.66 -2.94
C ALA A 483 8.82 11.42 -2.56
N SER A 484 9.10 11.13 -1.28
CA SER A 484 10.45 10.82 -0.79
C SER A 484 11.02 9.57 -1.48
N GLU A 485 10.23 8.51 -1.64
CA GLU A 485 10.63 7.29 -2.35
C GLU A 485 11.00 7.57 -3.83
N LEU A 486 10.19 8.38 -4.53
CA LEU A 486 10.41 8.76 -5.93
C LEU A 486 11.66 9.64 -6.09
N ILE A 487 11.86 10.62 -5.20
CA ILE A 487 13.04 11.50 -5.21
C ILE A 487 14.30 10.69 -4.87
N GLY A 488 14.24 9.82 -3.86
CA GLY A 488 15.32 8.90 -3.52
C GLY A 488 15.71 7.98 -4.68
N ALA A 489 14.74 7.58 -5.52
CA ALA A 489 15.01 6.82 -6.73
C ALA A 489 15.77 7.65 -7.76
N MET A 490 15.36 8.90 -8.00
CA MET A 490 16.07 9.80 -8.93
C MET A 490 17.49 10.17 -8.48
N LEU A 491 17.72 10.25 -7.16
CA LEU A 491 19.04 10.54 -6.59
C LEU A 491 20.02 9.37 -6.72
N HIS A 492 19.51 8.14 -6.80
CA HIS A 492 20.35 6.95 -6.90
C HIS A 492 21.16 6.96 -8.21
N PRO A 493 22.50 6.79 -8.18
CA PRO A 493 23.37 6.95 -9.35
C PRO A 493 22.98 6.12 -10.58
N LEU A 494 22.54 4.87 -10.37
CA LEU A 494 22.11 3.99 -11.48
C LEU A 494 20.85 4.46 -12.22
N ASN A 495 20.10 5.42 -11.67
CA ASN A 495 18.93 6.00 -12.33
C ASN A 495 19.24 7.34 -13.00
N ARG A 496 20.44 7.92 -12.82
CA ARG A 496 20.80 9.20 -13.46
C ARG A 496 20.75 9.06 -14.98
N PRO A 497 19.94 9.88 -15.69
CA PRO A 497 19.79 9.75 -17.13
C PRO A 497 21.10 10.08 -17.84
N GLN A 498 21.47 9.26 -18.82
CA GLN A 498 22.50 9.57 -19.81
C GLN A 498 21.82 9.64 -21.17
N VAL A 499 21.87 10.82 -21.78
CA VAL A 499 21.20 11.12 -23.05
C VAL A 499 22.21 10.98 -24.20
N GLU A 500 21.80 10.28 -25.25
CA GLU A 500 22.52 10.20 -26.52
C GLU A 500 21.50 10.37 -27.65
N ALA A 501 21.80 11.26 -28.61
CA ALA A 501 20.93 11.55 -29.76
C ALA A 501 19.46 11.85 -29.40
N GLY A 502 19.23 12.62 -28.32
CA GLY A 502 17.89 13.00 -27.87
C GLY A 502 17.08 11.88 -27.20
N MET A 503 17.74 10.81 -26.73
CA MET A 503 17.10 9.72 -26.00
C MET A 503 17.96 9.28 -24.82
N VAL A 504 17.31 8.93 -23.71
CA VAL A 504 17.97 8.32 -22.55
C VAL A 504 18.36 6.87 -22.88
N VAL A 505 19.67 6.63 -23.02
CA VAL A 505 20.22 5.30 -23.30
C VAL A 505 20.53 4.52 -22.03
N ARG A 506 20.82 5.22 -20.91
CA ARG A 506 21.14 4.67 -19.58
C ARG A 506 20.52 5.51 -18.47
N GLY A 507 20.28 4.88 -17.31
CA GLY A 507 19.49 5.49 -16.25
C GLY A 507 18.03 5.67 -16.67
N ARG A 508 17.38 6.67 -16.10
CA ARG A 508 15.96 6.96 -16.26
C ARG A 508 15.72 8.47 -16.19
N GLY A 509 15.16 9.03 -17.26
CA GLY A 509 14.68 10.43 -17.27
C GLY A 509 13.30 10.57 -16.64
N VAL A 510 12.54 9.46 -16.50
CA VAL A 510 11.23 9.44 -15.83
C VAL A 510 11.02 8.16 -15.04
N ILE A 511 10.45 8.30 -13.84
CA ILE A 511 10.04 7.18 -12.98
C ILE A 511 8.56 7.35 -12.65
N HIS A 512 7.80 6.33 -13.04
CA HIS A 512 6.36 6.20 -12.86
C HIS A 512 6.07 5.26 -11.68
N PRO A 513 5.37 5.70 -10.63
CA PRO A 513 4.91 4.82 -9.55
C PRO A 513 3.78 3.91 -10.01
N ARG A 514 3.48 2.87 -9.24
CA ARG A 514 2.25 2.08 -9.42
C ARG A 514 1.02 2.99 -9.25
N MET A 515 0.13 3.00 -10.24
CA MET A 515 -1.18 3.65 -10.09
C MET A 515 -2.19 2.65 -9.55
N ASP A 516 -2.69 2.91 -8.35
CA ASP A 516 -3.78 2.17 -7.73
C ASP A 516 -5.11 2.93 -7.86
N THR A 517 -6.22 2.24 -7.60
CA THR A 517 -7.55 2.86 -7.58
C THR A 517 -7.94 3.24 -6.17
N GLU A 518 -8.43 4.46 -5.99
CA GLU A 518 -8.99 4.90 -4.72
C GLU A 518 -10.18 4.02 -4.32
N LEU A 519 -10.13 3.44 -3.12
CA LEU A 519 -11.14 2.49 -2.63
C LEU A 519 -12.56 3.06 -2.71
N GLU A 520 -12.73 4.32 -2.31
CA GLU A 520 -14.02 5.00 -2.34
C GLU A 520 -14.61 5.08 -3.75
N SER A 521 -13.78 5.40 -4.75
CA SER A 521 -14.20 5.41 -6.15
C SER A 521 -14.48 4.00 -6.69
N ALA A 522 -13.72 2.99 -6.24
CA ALA A 522 -13.87 1.60 -6.68
C ALA A 522 -15.20 0.99 -6.23
N VAL A 523 -15.73 1.38 -5.07
CA VAL A 523 -16.97 0.82 -4.51
C VAL A 523 -18.20 1.73 -4.63
N LYS A 524 -18.07 2.88 -5.31
CA LYS A 524 -19.10 3.94 -5.39
C LYS A 524 -20.42 3.48 -6.02
N THR A 525 -20.40 2.67 -7.09
CA THR A 525 -21.60 2.21 -7.82
C THR A 525 -21.48 0.73 -8.20
N ARG A 526 -22.56 0.13 -8.72
CA ARG A 526 -22.50 -1.23 -9.29
C ARG A 526 -21.48 -1.31 -10.42
N PHE A 527 -21.41 -0.28 -11.27
CA PHE A 527 -20.43 -0.19 -12.35
C PHE A 527 -19.00 -0.24 -11.82
N SER A 528 -18.63 0.66 -10.90
CA SER A 528 -17.27 0.72 -10.37
C SER A 528 -16.92 -0.57 -9.61
N ARG A 529 -17.87 -1.17 -8.88
CA ARG A 529 -17.63 -2.44 -8.17
C ARG A 529 -17.23 -3.58 -9.11
N ILE A 530 -17.82 -3.64 -10.31
CA ILE A 530 -17.55 -4.67 -11.32
C ILE A 530 -16.30 -4.33 -12.15
N PHE A 531 -16.18 -3.08 -12.63
CA PHE A 531 -15.17 -2.69 -13.63
C PHE A 531 -13.89 -2.06 -13.04
N ALA A 532 -13.94 -1.47 -11.84
CA ALA A 532 -12.75 -0.87 -11.24
C ALA A 532 -11.76 -1.96 -10.78
N PRO A 533 -10.44 -1.72 -10.91
CA PRO A 533 -9.42 -2.52 -10.23
C PRO A 533 -9.65 -2.58 -8.71
N GLU A 534 -8.99 -3.50 -8.01
CA GLU A 534 -9.05 -3.61 -6.55
C GLU A 534 -8.41 -2.42 -5.87
N GLY A 535 -9.25 -1.46 -5.47
CA GLY A 535 -8.84 -0.37 -4.60
C GLY A 535 -8.66 -0.86 -3.17
N GLY A 536 -7.75 -0.21 -2.44
CA GLY A 536 -7.46 -0.58 -1.05
C GLY A 536 -6.70 -1.90 -0.88
N THR A 537 -6.17 -2.50 -1.96
CA THR A 537 -5.15 -3.54 -1.84
C THR A 537 -3.91 -2.95 -1.21
N ASP A 538 -3.22 -3.71 -0.36
CA ASP A 538 -2.06 -3.21 0.39
C ASP A 538 -0.99 -2.68 -0.57
N PRO A 539 -0.81 -1.35 -0.68
CA PRO A 539 0.17 -0.77 -1.59
C PRO A 539 1.60 -0.97 -1.07
N TYR A 540 1.75 -1.48 0.15
CA TYR A 540 3.01 -1.51 0.88
C TYR A 540 3.70 -2.88 0.85
N SER A 541 3.00 -3.97 0.57
CA SER A 541 3.53 -5.33 0.85
C SER A 541 3.92 -6.17 -0.36
N SER A 542 3.55 -5.80 -1.58
CA SER A 542 3.93 -6.57 -2.77
C SER A 542 4.31 -5.72 -3.96
N ALA A 543 5.53 -5.92 -4.45
CA ALA A 543 5.96 -5.42 -5.75
C ALA A 543 5.18 -6.16 -6.84
N CYS A 544 4.50 -5.41 -7.71
CA CYS A 544 3.89 -5.96 -8.91
C CYS A 544 4.87 -5.92 -10.09
N GLY A 545 4.88 -6.96 -10.92
CA GLY A 545 5.67 -6.93 -12.15
C GLY A 545 5.04 -6.02 -13.20
N GLU A 546 5.86 -5.47 -14.09
CA GLU A 546 5.40 -4.90 -15.36
C GLU A 546 6.23 -5.56 -16.45
N VAL A 547 5.56 -6.11 -17.46
CA VAL A 547 6.17 -7.04 -18.43
C VAL A 547 7.39 -6.44 -19.10
N TRP A 548 7.33 -5.18 -19.53
CA TRP A 548 8.44 -4.55 -20.25
C TRP A 548 9.55 -4.05 -19.34
N MET A 549 9.23 -3.61 -18.13
CA MET A 549 10.19 -3.29 -17.10
C MET A 549 10.99 -4.54 -16.69
N ASP A 550 10.31 -5.67 -16.50
CA ASP A 550 10.91 -6.92 -16.06
C ASP A 550 11.75 -7.59 -17.17
N LEU A 551 11.26 -7.57 -18.42
CA LEU A 551 11.93 -8.23 -19.56
C LEU A 551 12.96 -7.35 -20.27
N ALA A 552 12.71 -6.04 -20.39
CA ALA A 552 13.52 -5.11 -21.18
C ALA A 552 14.14 -3.97 -20.35
N GLY A 553 13.79 -3.82 -19.06
CA GLY A 553 14.25 -2.71 -18.22
C GLY A 553 13.65 -1.35 -18.59
N ARG A 554 12.56 -1.36 -19.37
CA ARG A 554 11.89 -0.17 -19.91
C ARG A 554 10.40 -0.21 -19.54
N GLY A 555 10.01 0.49 -18.49
CA GLY A 555 8.61 0.62 -18.08
C GLY A 555 7.85 1.64 -18.92
N GLY A 556 6.52 1.67 -18.77
CA GLY A 556 5.67 2.72 -19.33
C GLY A 556 5.68 4.00 -18.48
N PHE A 557 5.16 5.08 -19.06
CA PHE A 557 4.87 6.33 -18.35
C PHE A 557 3.41 6.71 -18.62
N SER A 558 2.64 6.98 -17.57
CA SER A 558 1.21 7.31 -17.66
C SER A 558 0.93 8.83 -17.57
N GLY A 559 1.96 9.66 -17.79
CA GLY A 559 1.88 11.10 -17.59
C GLY A 559 1.92 11.54 -16.12
N LYS A 560 2.18 10.62 -15.18
CA LYS A 560 2.25 10.87 -13.73
C LYS A 560 3.52 10.24 -13.17
N GLY A 561 4.27 10.98 -12.36
CA GLY A 561 5.53 10.50 -11.81
C GLY A 561 6.59 11.59 -11.74
N ILE A 562 7.80 11.20 -11.36
CA ILE A 562 8.93 12.11 -11.22
C ILE A 562 9.77 12.11 -12.50
N ILE A 563 10.14 13.31 -12.96
CA ILE A 563 10.80 13.57 -14.24
C ILE A 563 12.07 14.38 -13.98
N ASP A 564 13.17 14.03 -14.64
CA ASP A 564 14.36 14.87 -14.71
C ASP A 564 14.13 16.01 -15.71
N ALA A 565 14.18 17.26 -15.22
CA ALA A 565 13.81 18.43 -16.02
C ALA A 565 14.76 18.65 -17.20
N ALA A 566 16.06 18.39 -17.03
CA ALA A 566 17.04 18.53 -18.09
C ALA A 566 16.84 17.46 -19.17
N ALA A 567 16.69 16.20 -18.77
CA ALA A 567 16.44 15.11 -19.71
C ALA A 567 15.13 15.30 -20.49
N LEU A 568 14.08 15.83 -19.84
CA LEU A 568 12.81 16.16 -20.49
C LEU A 568 13.01 17.20 -21.60
N ILE A 569 13.72 18.29 -21.33
CA ILE A 569 14.00 19.32 -22.34
C ILE A 569 14.83 18.72 -23.49
N GLU A 570 15.91 18.03 -23.18
CA GLU A 570 16.83 17.51 -24.20
C GLU A 570 16.16 16.46 -25.12
N CYS A 571 15.35 15.57 -24.56
CA CYS A 571 14.77 14.47 -25.33
C CYS A 571 13.43 14.83 -25.99
N CYS A 572 12.62 15.68 -25.36
CA CYS A 572 11.22 15.85 -25.77
C CYS A 572 10.91 17.18 -26.45
N SER A 573 11.82 18.17 -26.44
CA SER A 573 11.56 19.48 -27.09
C SER A 573 11.34 19.39 -28.61
N GLY A 574 11.92 18.38 -29.26
CA GLY A 574 11.77 18.15 -30.71
C GLY A 574 10.46 17.47 -31.13
N LEU A 575 9.58 17.08 -30.19
CA LEU A 575 8.31 16.45 -30.53
C LEU A 575 7.35 17.45 -31.21
N PRO A 576 6.61 17.02 -32.24
CA PRO A 576 5.68 17.89 -32.95
C PRO A 576 4.48 18.30 -32.08
N ASP A 577 4.00 19.54 -32.24
CA ASP A 577 2.83 20.01 -31.53
C ASP A 577 1.58 19.14 -31.80
N GLY A 578 0.74 18.97 -30.77
CA GLY A 578 -0.57 18.34 -30.89
C GLY A 578 -0.58 16.82 -30.64
N VAL A 579 0.37 16.30 -29.85
CA VAL A 579 0.37 14.89 -29.40
C VAL A 579 -0.58 14.74 -28.20
N LEU A 580 -1.69 14.01 -28.36
CA LEU A 580 -2.64 13.81 -27.26
C LEU A 580 -2.13 12.84 -26.17
N SER A 581 -1.52 11.72 -26.55
CA SER A 581 -0.90 10.75 -25.63
C SER A 581 0.62 10.88 -25.67
N HIS A 582 1.09 12.03 -25.19
CA HIS A 582 2.52 12.36 -25.14
C HIS A 582 3.30 11.48 -24.16
N ASP A 583 2.62 11.03 -23.11
CA ASP A 583 3.12 10.17 -22.04
C ASP A 583 3.80 8.89 -22.55
N ALA A 584 3.20 8.19 -23.51
CA ALA A 584 3.80 6.99 -24.08
C ALA A 584 5.13 7.28 -24.80
N ILE A 585 5.21 8.41 -25.51
CA ILE A 585 6.40 8.79 -26.28
C ILE A 585 7.48 9.35 -25.36
N GLU A 586 7.12 10.20 -24.41
CA GLU A 586 8.02 10.70 -23.37
C GLU A 586 8.60 9.54 -22.56
N GLY A 587 7.79 8.54 -22.19
CA GLY A 587 8.28 7.32 -21.54
C GLY A 587 9.28 6.54 -22.38
N ALA A 588 9.07 6.47 -23.70
CA ALA A 588 9.98 5.79 -24.62
C ALA A 588 11.33 6.53 -24.75
N LEU A 589 11.29 7.86 -24.91
CA LEU A 589 12.47 8.72 -25.05
C LEU A 589 13.26 8.87 -23.74
N LEU A 590 12.57 9.00 -22.61
CA LEU A 590 13.17 9.15 -21.29
C LEU A 590 13.53 7.83 -20.61
N ARG A 591 13.35 6.69 -21.28
CA ARG A 591 13.58 5.35 -20.74
C ARG A 591 12.86 5.15 -19.40
N GLY A 592 11.52 5.14 -19.47
CA GLY A 592 10.65 5.06 -18.31
C GLY A 592 10.99 3.93 -17.33
N GLY A 593 10.94 4.24 -16.03
CA GLY A 593 11.02 3.27 -14.95
C GLY A 593 9.68 3.05 -14.29
N TYR A 594 9.26 1.79 -14.19
CA TYR A 594 8.11 1.42 -13.38
C TYR A 594 8.54 1.07 -11.96
N MET A 595 8.11 1.88 -10.98
CA MET A 595 8.41 1.69 -9.57
C MET A 595 7.23 0.99 -8.91
N SER A 596 7.30 -0.33 -8.83
CA SER A 596 6.15 -1.18 -8.47
C SER A 596 5.82 -1.24 -6.98
N ASP A 597 6.72 -0.76 -6.12
CA ASP A 597 6.61 -0.84 -4.67
C ASP A 597 6.32 0.52 -4.00
N THR A 598 6.06 1.54 -4.82
CA THR A 598 5.58 2.87 -4.44
C THR A 598 4.33 3.17 -5.25
N ALA A 599 3.25 3.61 -4.59
CA ALA A 599 1.95 3.80 -5.22
C ALA A 599 1.44 5.23 -5.11
N LEU A 600 0.67 5.64 -6.13
CA LEU A 600 -0.23 6.78 -6.10
C LEU A 600 -1.65 6.26 -6.38
N MET A 601 -2.68 7.00 -5.97
CA MET A 601 -4.07 6.59 -6.22
C MET A 601 -4.75 7.52 -7.21
N ASP A 602 -5.57 6.96 -8.09
CA ASP A 602 -6.47 7.69 -8.99
C ASP A 602 -7.92 7.30 -8.74
N SER A 603 -8.83 8.21 -9.11
CA SER A 603 -10.25 7.93 -9.14
C SER A 603 -10.66 7.09 -10.36
N PHE A 604 -11.61 6.17 -10.16
CA PHE A 604 -12.24 5.40 -11.23
C PHE A 604 -13.62 5.98 -11.62
N PRO A 605 -13.99 5.98 -12.92
CA PRO A 605 -15.31 6.46 -13.35
C PRO A 605 -16.47 5.71 -12.69
N SER A 606 -17.45 6.44 -12.15
CA SER A 606 -18.58 5.83 -11.43
C SER A 606 -19.69 5.27 -12.32
N ALA A 607 -19.64 5.49 -13.64
CA ALA A 607 -20.68 5.06 -14.57
C ALA A 607 -20.12 4.72 -15.97
N PRO A 608 -20.86 3.92 -16.78
CA PRO A 608 -20.42 3.54 -18.12
C PRO A 608 -20.18 4.71 -19.09
N LEU A 609 -21.00 5.77 -19.13
CA LEU A 609 -20.78 6.88 -20.08
C LEU A 609 -19.48 7.66 -19.81
N PRO A 610 -19.19 8.10 -18.57
CA PRO A 610 -17.88 8.67 -18.24
C PRO A 610 -16.71 7.72 -18.57
N TYR A 611 -16.87 6.42 -18.34
CA TYR A 611 -15.87 5.40 -18.71
C TYR A 611 -15.62 5.36 -20.22
N PHE A 612 -16.66 5.27 -21.04
CA PHE A 612 -16.51 5.23 -22.50
C PHE A 612 -15.97 6.54 -23.09
N LYS A 613 -16.30 7.70 -22.49
CA LYS A 613 -15.67 8.97 -22.85
C LYS A 613 -14.16 8.96 -22.57
N ARG A 614 -13.75 8.41 -21.42
CA ARG A 614 -12.33 8.24 -21.06
C ARG A 614 -11.62 7.27 -22.03
N LEU A 615 -12.26 6.15 -22.36
CA LEU A 615 -11.76 5.18 -23.33
C LEU A 615 -11.59 5.82 -24.73
N HIS A 616 -12.59 6.54 -25.23
CA HIS A 616 -12.53 7.25 -26.51
C HIS A 616 -11.32 8.21 -26.57
N ARG A 617 -11.07 8.95 -25.48
CA ARG A 617 -9.93 9.88 -25.40
C ARG A 617 -8.60 9.15 -25.51
N TRP A 618 -8.42 8.08 -24.75
CA TRP A 618 -7.18 7.30 -24.74
C TRP A 618 -6.93 6.62 -26.08
N THR A 619 -7.94 5.95 -26.63
CA THR A 619 -7.83 5.32 -27.96
C THR A 619 -7.47 6.34 -29.04
N ARG A 620 -8.02 7.58 -29.00
CA ARG A 620 -7.60 8.62 -29.95
C ARG A 620 -6.11 8.95 -29.84
N GLY A 621 -5.61 9.08 -28.60
CA GLY A 621 -4.20 9.35 -28.35
C GLY A 621 -3.29 8.23 -28.85
N ASP A 622 -3.67 6.97 -28.61
CA ASP A 622 -2.96 5.79 -29.12
C ASP A 622 -2.85 5.82 -30.65
N TRP A 623 -3.96 6.06 -31.36
CA TRP A 623 -3.98 6.13 -32.82
C TRP A 623 -3.24 7.33 -33.41
N GLN A 624 -3.13 8.46 -32.68
CA GLN A 624 -2.27 9.58 -33.09
C GLN A 624 -0.78 9.22 -33.05
N ASN A 625 -0.38 8.29 -32.17
CA ASN A 625 1.01 7.88 -32.02
C ASN A 625 1.52 6.94 -33.12
N ILE A 626 0.67 6.56 -34.08
CA ILE A 626 1.05 5.70 -35.22
C ILE A 626 2.25 6.25 -36.01
N ARG A 627 2.42 7.58 -36.07
CA ARG A 627 3.56 8.24 -36.74
C ARG A 627 4.92 7.92 -36.11
N PHE A 628 4.95 7.52 -34.83
CA PHE A 628 6.17 7.19 -34.10
C PHE A 628 6.52 5.68 -34.17
N MET A 629 5.70 4.87 -34.84
CA MET A 629 5.92 3.43 -34.98
C MET A 629 6.79 3.04 -36.17
N ALA A 630 7.02 3.97 -37.10
CA ALA A 630 7.83 3.71 -38.28
C ALA A 630 9.27 3.31 -37.92
N PRO A 631 9.94 2.41 -38.67
CA PRO A 631 11.31 1.97 -38.34
C PRO A 631 12.35 3.10 -38.24
N ASN A 632 12.10 4.22 -38.92
CA ASN A 632 12.93 5.42 -38.92
C ASN A 632 12.56 6.44 -37.82
N SER A 633 11.68 6.10 -36.87
CA SER A 633 11.27 7.02 -35.79
C SER A 633 12.33 7.27 -34.72
N GLY A 634 13.46 6.57 -34.76
CA GLY A 634 14.49 6.60 -33.73
C GLY A 634 14.17 5.79 -32.48
N LEU A 635 12.94 5.25 -32.35
CA LEU A 635 12.54 4.47 -31.18
C LEU A 635 13.03 3.01 -31.23
N PRO A 636 13.51 2.46 -30.10
CA PRO A 636 13.84 1.04 -29.98
C PRO A 636 12.65 0.15 -30.37
N TRP A 637 12.94 -1.02 -30.94
CA TRP A 637 11.89 -1.96 -31.41
C TRP A 637 10.89 -2.34 -30.30
N ALA A 638 11.34 -2.47 -29.05
CA ALA A 638 10.49 -2.79 -27.92
C ALA A 638 9.47 -1.68 -27.62
N GLU A 639 9.86 -0.41 -27.75
CA GLU A 639 8.95 0.73 -27.58
C GLU A 639 7.92 0.79 -28.71
N ARG A 640 8.35 0.51 -29.96
CA ARG A 640 7.44 0.43 -31.11
C ARG A 640 6.39 -0.68 -30.94
N LEU A 641 6.75 -1.80 -30.32
CA LEU A 641 5.79 -2.88 -30.01
C LEU A 641 4.79 -2.50 -28.92
N LYS A 642 5.17 -1.70 -27.91
CA LYS A 642 4.22 -1.18 -26.91
C LYS A 642 3.18 -0.26 -27.55
N LEU A 643 3.61 0.61 -28.47
CA LEU A 643 2.71 1.44 -29.25
C LEU A 643 1.77 0.59 -30.12
N PHE A 644 2.31 -0.44 -30.79
CA PHE A 644 1.51 -1.39 -31.55
C PHE A 644 0.46 -2.12 -30.69
N ASP A 645 0.84 -2.60 -29.49
CA ASP A 645 -0.08 -3.31 -28.59
C ASP A 645 -1.24 -2.42 -28.15
N SER A 646 -1.00 -1.11 -27.98
CA SER A 646 -2.06 -0.14 -27.67
C SER A 646 -3.09 -0.03 -28.82
N LEU A 647 -2.62 0.01 -30.08
CA LEU A 647 -3.50 -0.03 -31.25
C LEU A 647 -4.26 -1.36 -31.34
N ARG A 648 -3.56 -2.49 -31.20
CA ARG A 648 -4.15 -3.83 -31.20
C ARG A 648 -5.29 -3.93 -30.18
N ARG A 649 -5.04 -3.53 -28.93
CA ARG A 649 -6.02 -3.56 -27.84
C ARG A 649 -7.30 -2.80 -28.20
N SER A 650 -7.19 -1.67 -28.91
CA SER A 650 -8.37 -0.90 -29.35
C SER A 650 -9.19 -1.59 -30.45
N LEU A 651 -8.57 -2.48 -31.23
CA LEU A 651 -9.24 -3.25 -32.29
C LEU A 651 -9.90 -4.53 -31.77
N VAL A 652 -9.49 -5.04 -30.60
CA VAL A 652 -10.03 -6.27 -30.02
C VAL A 652 -11.56 -6.23 -29.87
N PRO A 653 -12.19 -5.18 -29.31
CA PRO A 653 -13.64 -5.13 -29.20
C PRO A 653 -14.34 -5.24 -30.56
N LEU A 654 -13.78 -4.60 -31.60
CA LEU A 654 -14.31 -4.70 -32.97
C LEU A 654 -14.23 -6.13 -33.50
N GLY A 655 -13.09 -6.80 -33.34
CA GLY A 655 -12.93 -8.19 -33.74
C GLY A 655 -13.87 -9.14 -33.01
N MET A 656 -14.05 -8.94 -31.70
CA MET A 656 -14.99 -9.73 -30.90
C MET A 656 -16.45 -9.49 -31.33
N THR A 657 -16.87 -8.22 -31.49
CA THR A 657 -18.23 -7.89 -31.99
C THR A 657 -18.47 -8.49 -33.36
N ALA A 658 -17.50 -8.37 -34.29
CA ALA A 658 -17.62 -8.95 -35.63
C ALA A 658 -17.76 -10.48 -35.58
N SER A 659 -16.97 -11.17 -34.75
CA SER A 659 -17.07 -12.63 -34.61
C SER A 659 -18.45 -13.09 -34.13
N VAL A 660 -19.04 -12.38 -33.15
CA VAL A 660 -20.38 -12.68 -32.62
C VAL A 660 -21.47 -12.33 -33.64
N PHE A 661 -21.34 -11.19 -34.32
CA PHE A 661 -22.27 -10.77 -35.37
C PHE A 661 -22.34 -11.80 -36.51
N PHE A 662 -21.19 -12.20 -37.06
CA PHE A 662 -21.15 -13.17 -38.15
C PHE A 662 -21.57 -14.58 -37.71
N ALA A 663 -21.34 -14.96 -36.45
CA ALA A 663 -21.88 -16.19 -35.90
C ALA A 663 -23.42 -16.18 -35.84
N ALA A 664 -24.04 -15.01 -35.62
CA ALA A 664 -25.49 -14.85 -35.62
C ALA A 664 -26.08 -14.78 -37.03
N ALA A 665 -25.48 -13.98 -37.91
CA ALA A 665 -25.98 -13.73 -39.26
C ALA A 665 -25.71 -14.88 -40.24
N LEU A 666 -24.55 -15.54 -40.12
CA LEU A 666 -24.08 -16.59 -41.03
C LEU A 666 -23.52 -17.76 -40.20
N PRO A 667 -24.39 -18.53 -39.51
CA PRO A 667 -23.95 -19.61 -38.64
C PRO A 667 -23.26 -20.71 -39.46
N SER A 668 -21.97 -20.90 -39.17
CA SER A 668 -21.13 -21.96 -39.72
C SER A 668 -20.19 -22.46 -38.63
N ALA A 669 -19.62 -23.65 -38.80
CA ALA A 669 -18.60 -24.14 -37.86
C ALA A 669 -17.47 -23.09 -37.66
N GLY A 670 -17.10 -22.38 -38.72
CA GLY A 670 -16.07 -21.33 -38.68
C GLY A 670 -16.44 -20.08 -37.89
N THR A 671 -17.63 -19.51 -38.15
CA THR A 671 -18.08 -18.30 -37.44
C THR A 671 -18.39 -18.59 -35.97
N LEU A 672 -18.93 -19.77 -35.66
CA LEU A 672 -19.13 -20.23 -34.29
C LEU A 672 -17.80 -20.45 -33.54
N ALA A 673 -16.78 -21.01 -34.20
CA ALA A 673 -15.46 -21.15 -33.59
C ALA A 673 -14.83 -19.79 -33.26
N ALA A 674 -14.92 -18.80 -34.16
CA ALA A 674 -14.43 -17.45 -33.89
C ALA A 674 -15.16 -16.78 -32.71
N ALA A 675 -16.49 -16.93 -32.62
CA ALA A 675 -17.25 -16.46 -31.46
C ALA A 675 -16.84 -17.21 -30.17
N GLY A 676 -16.52 -18.50 -30.26
CA GLY A 676 -15.97 -19.30 -29.15
C GLY A 676 -14.62 -18.77 -28.65
N VAL A 677 -13.71 -18.36 -29.54
CA VAL A 677 -12.45 -17.72 -29.17
C VAL A 677 -12.70 -16.39 -28.47
N SER A 678 -13.66 -15.58 -28.94
CA SER A 678 -14.07 -14.34 -28.27
C SER A 678 -14.63 -14.58 -26.87
N ALA A 679 -15.48 -15.60 -26.69
CA ALA A 679 -15.98 -16.00 -25.39
C ALA A 679 -14.84 -16.46 -24.45
N ALA A 680 -13.88 -17.25 -24.96
CA ALA A 680 -12.71 -17.67 -24.19
C ALA A 680 -11.83 -16.49 -23.77
N ALA A 681 -11.64 -15.50 -24.65
CA ALA A 681 -10.90 -14.28 -24.35
C ALA A 681 -11.60 -13.44 -23.26
N LEU A 682 -12.93 -13.27 -23.32
CA LEU A 682 -13.72 -12.58 -22.28
C LEU A 682 -13.66 -13.29 -20.93
N LEU A 683 -13.61 -14.62 -20.93
CA LEU A 683 -13.54 -15.45 -19.73
C LEU A 683 -12.12 -15.74 -19.25
N SER A 684 -11.07 -15.20 -19.90
CA SER A 684 -9.67 -15.55 -19.63
C SER A 684 -9.22 -15.27 -18.18
N HIS A 685 -9.85 -14.34 -17.48
CA HIS A 685 -9.56 -14.06 -16.06
C HIS A 685 -10.25 -15.02 -15.07
N VAL A 686 -11.33 -15.71 -15.49
CA VAL A 686 -12.12 -16.59 -14.61
C VAL A 686 -11.30 -17.80 -14.13
N PRO A 687 -10.57 -18.55 -14.98
CA PRO A 687 -9.73 -19.66 -14.54
C PRO A 687 -8.66 -19.25 -13.54
N ARG A 688 -8.10 -18.04 -13.70
CA ARG A 688 -7.08 -17.49 -12.77
C ARG A 688 -7.69 -17.24 -11.39
N SER A 689 -8.85 -16.60 -11.32
CA SER A 689 -9.55 -16.37 -10.06
C SER A 689 -10.02 -17.68 -9.41
N ALA A 690 -10.43 -18.66 -10.21
CA ALA A 690 -10.79 -19.99 -9.73
C ALA A 690 -9.58 -20.76 -9.17
N ALA A 691 -8.44 -20.73 -9.86
CA ALA A 691 -7.20 -21.33 -9.39
C ALA A 691 -6.73 -20.69 -8.08
N TYR A 692 -6.81 -19.36 -7.98
CA TYR A 692 -6.51 -18.65 -6.73
C TYR A 692 -7.44 -19.08 -5.60
N ALA A 693 -8.75 -19.12 -5.84
CA ALA A 693 -9.74 -19.57 -4.86
C ALA A 693 -9.50 -21.03 -4.41
N LEU A 694 -9.09 -21.92 -5.32
CA LEU A 694 -8.81 -23.31 -5.00
C LEU A 694 -7.53 -23.49 -4.18
N VAL A 695 -6.47 -22.74 -4.50
CA VAL A 695 -5.24 -22.70 -3.69
C VAL A 695 -5.54 -22.11 -2.31
N ALA A 696 -6.28 -21.00 -2.27
CA ALA A 696 -6.74 -20.38 -1.05
C ALA A 696 -7.47 -21.41 -0.17
N ARG A 697 -8.48 -22.10 -0.71
CA ARG A 697 -9.24 -23.12 0.02
C ARG A 697 -8.38 -24.29 0.51
N ARG A 698 -7.42 -24.77 -0.29
CA ARG A 698 -6.47 -25.84 0.11
C ARG A 698 -5.56 -25.42 1.25
N GLU A 699 -5.17 -24.15 1.29
CA GLU A 699 -4.36 -23.57 2.36
C GLU A 699 -5.22 -23.09 3.55
N GLY A 700 -6.47 -23.54 3.65
CA GLY A 700 -7.41 -23.13 4.70
C GLY A 700 -7.75 -21.64 4.66
N ARG A 701 -7.49 -20.96 3.53
CA ARG A 701 -7.81 -19.55 3.32
C ARG A 701 -9.29 -19.38 3.03
N GLY A 702 -9.99 -18.80 4.01
CA GLY A 702 -11.43 -18.56 3.99
C GLY A 702 -11.87 -17.57 2.92
N GLU A 703 -13.17 -17.54 2.68
CA GLU A 703 -13.83 -16.66 1.73
C GLU A 703 -13.74 -15.21 2.22
N SER A 704 -13.24 -14.31 1.36
CA SER A 704 -13.33 -12.86 1.55
C SER A 704 -14.77 -12.42 1.26
N LEU A 705 -15.28 -11.48 2.06
CA LEU A 705 -16.64 -10.94 1.94
C LEU A 705 -16.77 -9.92 0.78
N SER A 706 -15.65 -9.46 0.21
CA SER A 706 -15.62 -8.61 -0.97
C SER A 706 -16.13 -9.38 -2.19
N CYS A 707 -16.89 -8.69 -3.04
CA CYS A 707 -17.53 -9.24 -4.24
C CYS A 707 -16.53 -9.58 -5.36
N ARG A 708 -15.35 -10.08 -5.03
CA ARG A 708 -14.22 -10.23 -5.95
C ARG A 708 -13.60 -11.60 -5.75
N GLY A 709 -13.78 -12.41 -6.79
CA GLY A 709 -13.57 -13.85 -6.85
C GLY A 709 -14.10 -14.33 -8.20
N VAL A 710 -14.40 -15.63 -8.32
CA VAL A 710 -14.92 -16.20 -9.57
C VAL A 710 -16.23 -15.54 -10.02
N SER A 711 -17.15 -15.26 -9.09
CA SER A 711 -18.43 -14.58 -9.36
C SER A 711 -18.24 -13.18 -9.92
N GLY A 712 -17.38 -12.36 -9.29
CA GLY A 712 -17.10 -11.00 -9.76
C GLY A 712 -16.46 -10.97 -11.17
N GLU A 713 -15.58 -11.92 -11.49
CA GLU A 713 -15.02 -12.02 -12.86
C GLU A 713 -16.06 -12.48 -13.88
N LEU A 714 -17.00 -13.36 -13.48
CA LEU A 714 -18.13 -13.75 -14.34
C LEU A 714 -19.08 -12.58 -14.59
N GLU A 715 -19.42 -11.81 -13.54
CA GLU A 715 -20.23 -10.59 -13.67
C GLU A 715 -19.57 -9.57 -14.59
N ARG A 716 -18.24 -9.38 -14.47
CA ARG A 716 -17.47 -8.50 -15.36
C ARG A 716 -17.48 -9.00 -16.81
N ALA A 717 -17.23 -10.29 -17.02
CA ALA A 717 -17.25 -10.89 -18.35
C ALA A 717 -18.63 -10.75 -19.01
N ALA A 718 -19.70 -11.02 -18.27
CA ALA A 718 -21.08 -10.88 -18.74
C ALA A 718 -21.43 -9.41 -19.06
N ALA A 719 -21.11 -8.48 -18.15
CA ALA A 719 -21.36 -7.05 -18.37
C ALA A 719 -20.58 -6.51 -19.58
N ARG A 720 -19.31 -6.93 -19.75
CA ARG A 720 -18.50 -6.56 -20.91
C ARG A 720 -19.07 -7.16 -22.20
N ALA A 721 -19.50 -8.42 -22.20
CA ALA A 721 -20.13 -9.05 -23.37
C ALA A 721 -21.38 -8.31 -23.85
N MET A 722 -22.21 -7.81 -22.92
CA MET A 722 -23.42 -7.04 -23.23
C MET A 722 -23.11 -5.61 -23.71
N LEU A 723 -22.01 -5.00 -23.25
CA LEU A 723 -21.57 -3.64 -23.62
C LEU A 723 -20.56 -3.63 -24.78
N LEU A 724 -20.17 -4.80 -25.29
CA LEU A 724 -19.13 -4.99 -26.28
C LEU A 724 -19.35 -4.17 -27.56
N PRO A 725 -20.57 -4.08 -28.15
CA PRO A 725 -20.79 -3.25 -29.33
C PRO A 725 -20.57 -1.76 -29.07
N THR A 726 -20.90 -1.26 -27.87
CA THR A 726 -20.58 0.12 -27.49
C THR A 726 -19.07 0.31 -27.37
N GLU A 727 -18.36 -0.61 -26.73
CA GLU A 727 -16.88 -0.58 -26.65
C GLU A 727 -16.25 -0.56 -28.06
N ALA A 728 -16.74 -1.39 -28.98
CA ALA A 728 -16.30 -1.44 -30.38
C ALA A 728 -16.61 -0.14 -31.14
N ALA A 729 -17.82 0.41 -31.02
CA ALA A 729 -18.21 1.66 -31.66
C ALA A 729 -17.37 2.84 -31.15
N VAL A 730 -17.11 2.89 -29.84
CA VAL A 730 -16.28 3.91 -29.20
C VAL A 730 -14.83 3.84 -29.69
N CYS A 731 -14.22 2.65 -29.69
CA CYS A 731 -12.84 2.49 -30.16
C CYS A 731 -12.70 2.76 -31.66
N THR A 732 -13.66 2.32 -32.48
CA THR A 732 -13.65 2.56 -33.93
C THR A 732 -13.84 4.05 -34.24
N GLY A 733 -14.81 4.70 -33.59
CA GLY A 733 -15.03 6.13 -33.73
C GLY A 733 -13.82 6.95 -33.30
N ALA A 734 -13.13 6.54 -32.23
CA ALA A 734 -11.89 7.14 -31.78
C ALA A 734 -10.77 6.97 -32.83
N ALA A 735 -10.56 5.75 -33.36
CA ALA A 735 -9.54 5.47 -34.36
C ALA A 735 -9.75 6.30 -35.64
N VAL A 736 -10.96 6.29 -36.20
CA VAL A 736 -11.31 7.07 -37.41
C VAL A 736 -11.12 8.56 -37.16
N THR A 737 -11.60 9.06 -36.01
CA THR A 737 -11.44 10.47 -35.64
C THR A 737 -9.97 10.84 -35.51
N ALA A 738 -9.15 9.99 -34.89
CA ALA A 738 -7.72 10.23 -34.72
C ALA A 738 -6.99 10.24 -36.07
N LEU A 739 -7.24 9.27 -36.95
CA LEU A 739 -6.63 9.21 -38.28
C LEU A 739 -7.03 10.41 -39.14
N TRP A 740 -8.33 10.74 -39.17
CA TRP A 740 -8.84 11.92 -39.88
C TRP A 740 -8.19 13.21 -39.38
N ARG A 741 -8.13 13.41 -38.05
CA ARG A 741 -7.52 14.62 -37.48
C ARG A 741 -6.00 14.64 -37.67
N THR A 742 -5.33 13.50 -37.60
CA THR A 742 -3.87 13.43 -37.71
C THR A 742 -3.39 13.61 -39.13
N PHE A 743 -4.09 13.06 -40.13
CA PHE A 743 -3.61 13.03 -41.51
C PHE A 743 -4.35 13.99 -42.44
N VAL A 744 -5.63 14.27 -42.18
CA VAL A 744 -6.47 15.07 -43.07
C VAL A 744 -6.77 16.46 -42.50
N SER A 745 -7.55 16.56 -41.43
CA SER A 745 -8.04 17.87 -40.98
C SER A 745 -6.98 18.70 -40.24
N LYS A 746 -6.07 18.06 -39.50
CA LYS A 746 -5.10 18.71 -38.60
C LYS A 746 -5.75 19.60 -37.52
N ARG A 747 -7.07 19.54 -37.35
CA ARG A 747 -7.85 20.32 -36.36
C ARG A 747 -8.25 19.45 -35.18
N ASN A 748 -8.43 20.08 -34.02
CA ASN A 748 -8.93 19.48 -32.79
C ASN A 748 -8.11 18.27 -32.33
N LEU A 749 -6.80 18.27 -32.58
CA LEU A 749 -5.88 17.17 -32.23
C LEU A 749 -5.85 16.93 -30.73
N LEU A 750 -5.89 18.02 -29.95
CA LEU A 750 -5.87 17.94 -28.50
C LEU A 750 -7.27 17.80 -27.89
N GLN A 751 -8.36 18.15 -28.60
CA GLN A 751 -9.71 18.32 -28.03
C GLN A 751 -10.04 17.42 -26.82
N TRP A 752 -10.32 18.06 -25.69
CA TRP A 752 -10.66 17.43 -24.42
C TRP A 752 -12.06 17.85 -23.96
N GLN A 753 -12.75 16.92 -23.31
CA GLN A 753 -13.89 17.21 -22.44
C GLN A 753 -13.52 16.66 -21.07
N THR A 754 -13.68 17.46 -20.02
CA THR A 754 -13.40 17.02 -18.64
C THR A 754 -14.43 15.96 -18.23
N ALA A 755 -13.99 14.93 -17.48
CA ALA A 755 -14.89 13.91 -16.95
C ALA A 755 -15.95 14.52 -15.99
N ALA A 756 -15.57 15.56 -15.24
CA ALA A 756 -16.45 16.30 -14.32
C ALA A 756 -17.64 16.98 -15.03
N GLN A 757 -17.47 17.50 -16.26
CA GLN A 757 -18.59 18.02 -17.06
C GLN A 757 -19.52 16.92 -17.61
N GLY A 758 -19.10 15.65 -17.52
CA GLY A 758 -19.84 14.50 -18.06
C GLY A 758 -20.69 13.74 -17.05
N GLU A 759 -20.48 13.91 -15.73
CA GLU A 759 -21.23 13.17 -14.71
C GLU A 759 -22.68 13.66 -14.56
N SER A 760 -22.91 14.97 -14.66
CA SER A 760 -24.22 15.61 -14.45
C SER A 760 -25.31 15.21 -15.46
N ALA A 761 -24.94 14.76 -16.67
CA ALA A 761 -25.88 14.41 -17.74
C ALA A 761 -26.17 12.89 -17.85
N SER A 762 -25.58 12.06 -16.98
CA SER A 762 -25.48 10.60 -17.19
C SER A 762 -26.59 9.75 -16.52
N GLY A 763 -27.56 10.37 -15.84
CA GLY A 763 -28.54 9.65 -15.01
C GLY A 763 -29.78 9.08 -15.72
N THR A 764 -30.09 9.49 -16.95
CA THR A 764 -31.37 9.15 -17.60
C THR A 764 -31.23 8.04 -18.65
N LEU A 765 -32.28 7.23 -18.83
CA LEU A 765 -32.31 6.20 -19.87
C LEU A 765 -32.17 6.82 -21.27
N GLY A 766 -32.77 8.00 -21.49
CA GLY A 766 -32.66 8.73 -22.75
C GLY A 766 -31.24 9.19 -23.08
N ALA A 767 -30.40 9.49 -22.08
CA ALA A 767 -28.99 9.77 -22.31
C ALA A 767 -28.24 8.51 -22.79
N TYR A 768 -28.52 7.35 -22.19
CA TYR A 768 -27.95 6.06 -22.60
C TYR A 768 -28.41 5.64 -24.00
N LEU A 769 -29.70 5.78 -24.32
CA LEU A 769 -30.23 5.48 -25.66
C LEU A 769 -29.56 6.33 -26.74
N ARG A 770 -29.37 7.63 -26.48
CA ARG A 770 -28.67 8.53 -27.42
C ARG A 770 -27.18 8.21 -27.54
N ALA A 771 -26.50 7.86 -26.46
CA ALA A 771 -25.08 7.56 -26.49
C ALA A 771 -24.76 6.17 -27.08
N MET A 772 -25.67 5.20 -26.91
CA MET A 772 -25.49 3.80 -27.30
C MET A 772 -26.37 3.40 -28.51
N TRP A 773 -26.88 4.37 -29.28
CA TRP A 773 -27.68 4.08 -30.48
C TRP A 773 -26.98 3.14 -31.49
N PRO A 774 -25.63 3.17 -31.70
CA PRO A 774 -25.00 2.23 -32.62
C PRO A 774 -25.12 0.79 -32.12
N GLN A 775 -25.07 0.59 -30.80
CA GLN A 775 -25.31 -0.71 -30.20
C GLN A 775 -26.76 -1.18 -30.39
N CYS A 776 -27.75 -0.29 -30.25
CA CYS A 776 -29.15 -0.63 -30.52
C CYS A 776 -29.36 -1.02 -31.99
N LEU A 777 -28.76 -0.28 -32.93
CA LEU A 777 -28.83 -0.59 -34.35
C LEU A 777 -28.18 -1.94 -34.67
N LEU A 778 -26.97 -2.18 -34.14
CA LEU A 778 -26.27 -3.47 -34.31
C LEU A 778 -27.06 -4.62 -33.67
N GLY A 779 -27.62 -4.43 -32.47
CA GLY A 779 -28.48 -5.42 -31.83
C GLY A 779 -29.71 -5.76 -32.68
N ALA A 780 -30.39 -4.75 -33.24
CA ALA A 780 -31.55 -4.94 -34.11
C ALA A 780 -31.17 -5.63 -35.43
N ALA A 781 -30.09 -5.21 -36.07
CA ALA A 781 -29.59 -5.82 -37.30
C ALA A 781 -29.18 -7.29 -37.07
N SER A 782 -28.52 -7.59 -35.95
CA SER A 782 -28.11 -8.94 -35.60
C SER A 782 -29.30 -9.83 -35.24
N ALA A 783 -30.32 -9.29 -34.55
CA ALA A 783 -31.55 -10.00 -34.24
C ALA A 783 -32.38 -10.29 -35.51
N GLY A 784 -32.45 -9.33 -36.44
CA GLY A 784 -33.12 -9.52 -37.74
C GLY A 784 -32.38 -10.48 -38.66
N ALA A 785 -31.05 -10.56 -38.57
CA ALA A 785 -30.23 -11.49 -39.33
C ALA A 785 -30.10 -12.88 -38.66
N ALA A 786 -30.56 -13.05 -37.42
CA ALA A 786 -30.39 -14.29 -36.69
C ALA A 786 -31.29 -15.41 -37.26
N ILE A 787 -30.65 -16.41 -37.86
CA ILE A 787 -31.34 -17.58 -38.43
C ILE A 787 -31.64 -18.64 -37.34
N PHE A 788 -31.08 -18.47 -36.12
CA PHE A 788 -31.18 -19.42 -35.01
C PHE A 788 -31.55 -18.74 -33.69
N VAL A 789 -32.43 -19.35 -32.89
CA VAL A 789 -33.04 -18.76 -31.69
C VAL A 789 -32.01 -18.35 -30.62
N PRO A 790 -31.02 -19.19 -30.24
CA PRO A 790 -29.94 -18.78 -29.34
C PRO A 790 -29.12 -17.57 -29.83
N SER A 791 -28.87 -17.47 -31.14
CA SER A 791 -28.17 -16.32 -31.72
C SER A 791 -29.02 -15.05 -31.62
N ALA A 792 -30.33 -15.15 -31.85
CA ALA A 792 -31.27 -14.05 -31.66
C ALA A 792 -31.31 -13.58 -30.20
N ALA A 793 -31.28 -14.50 -29.23
CA ALA A 793 -31.24 -14.17 -27.80
C ALA A 793 -29.94 -13.44 -27.40
N ALA A 794 -28.79 -13.91 -27.88
CA ALA A 794 -27.51 -13.22 -27.65
C ALA A 794 -27.49 -11.80 -28.25
N CYS A 795 -28.12 -11.61 -29.42
CA CYS A 795 -28.26 -10.32 -30.09
C CYS A 795 -29.28 -9.40 -29.39
N ALA A 796 -30.34 -9.96 -28.83
CA ALA A 796 -31.32 -9.22 -28.02
C ALA A 796 -30.68 -8.64 -26.74
N LEU A 797 -29.67 -9.29 -26.17
CA LEU A 797 -28.91 -8.74 -25.04
C LEU A 797 -28.17 -7.45 -25.41
N TRP A 798 -27.75 -7.27 -26.67
CA TRP A 798 -27.17 -6.00 -27.12
C TRP A 798 -28.21 -4.87 -27.18
N LEU A 799 -29.48 -5.17 -27.48
CA LEU A 799 -30.56 -4.18 -27.40
C LEU A 799 -30.79 -3.68 -25.96
N ALA A 800 -30.52 -4.54 -24.96
CA ALA A 800 -30.65 -4.18 -23.54
C ALA A 800 -29.50 -3.31 -23.00
N GLY A 801 -28.48 -3.01 -23.80
CA GLY A 801 -27.30 -2.21 -23.40
C GLY A 801 -27.60 -0.90 -22.68
N PRO A 802 -28.49 -0.04 -23.20
CA PRO A 802 -28.86 1.22 -22.54
C PRO A 802 -29.51 1.02 -21.16
N VAL A 803 -30.34 -0.02 -21.02
CA VAL A 803 -30.99 -0.37 -19.75
C VAL A 803 -29.95 -0.86 -18.75
N LEU A 804 -29.03 -1.72 -19.18
CA LEU A 804 -27.90 -2.17 -18.38
C LEU A 804 -27.01 -0.99 -17.96
N GLY A 805 -26.70 -0.06 -18.88
CA GLY A 805 -25.90 1.12 -18.59
C GLY A 805 -26.50 1.98 -17.46
N LYS A 806 -27.82 2.21 -17.51
CA LYS A 806 -28.57 2.87 -16.43
C LYS A 806 -28.53 2.06 -15.12
N TYR A 807 -28.77 0.75 -15.19
CA TYR A 807 -28.74 -0.13 -14.01
C TYR A 807 -27.38 -0.12 -13.30
N LEU A 808 -26.29 -0.17 -14.07
CA LEU A 808 -24.91 -0.15 -13.57
C LEU A 808 -24.52 1.21 -12.97
N SER A 809 -25.10 2.30 -13.47
CA SER A 809 -24.91 3.65 -12.90
C SER A 809 -25.57 3.83 -11.53
N GLY A 810 -26.53 2.96 -11.19
CA GLY A 810 -27.21 2.96 -9.90
C GLY A 810 -26.45 2.22 -8.80
N GLY A 811 -27.06 2.18 -7.61
CA GLY A 811 -26.52 1.43 -6.47
C GLY A 811 -25.37 2.13 -5.73
N GLN A 812 -25.43 3.47 -5.62
CA GLN A 812 -24.73 4.14 -4.54
C GLN A 812 -25.09 3.44 -3.23
N LEU A 813 -24.08 3.06 -2.44
CA LEU A 813 -24.29 2.68 -1.04
C LEU A 813 -24.81 3.93 -0.32
N ARG A 814 -26.12 4.16 -0.40
CA ARG A 814 -26.75 5.18 0.41
C ARG A 814 -26.72 4.66 1.84
N PRO A 815 -26.36 5.52 2.83
CA PRO A 815 -26.61 5.20 4.21
C PRO A 815 -28.06 4.74 4.34
N GLU A 816 -28.26 3.59 4.97
CA GLU A 816 -29.61 3.11 5.25
C GLU A 816 -30.31 4.21 6.05
N ARG A 817 -31.42 4.74 5.52
CA ARG A 817 -32.18 5.74 6.27
C ARG A 817 -32.84 5.01 7.41
N LEU A 818 -32.43 5.33 8.64
CA LEU A 818 -33.09 4.86 9.85
C LEU A 818 -34.59 5.14 9.74
N SER A 819 -35.41 4.18 10.16
CA SER A 819 -36.85 4.40 10.28
C SER A 819 -37.11 5.50 11.31
N GLY A 820 -38.31 6.10 11.28
CA GLY A 820 -38.70 7.09 12.29
C GLY A 820 -38.62 6.53 13.72
N GLU A 821 -39.04 5.28 13.88
CA GLU A 821 -39.03 4.53 15.13
C GLU A 821 -37.60 4.23 15.61
N ASP A 822 -36.73 3.70 14.73
CA ASP A 822 -35.33 3.44 15.09
C ASP A 822 -34.61 4.74 15.47
N ARG A 823 -34.89 5.84 14.76
CA ARG A 823 -34.30 7.14 15.07
C ARG A 823 -34.75 7.65 16.43
N GLU A 824 -36.03 7.55 16.76
CA GLU A 824 -36.56 7.96 18.06
C GLU A 824 -35.99 7.10 19.19
N TYR A 825 -35.93 5.78 19.00
CA TYR A 825 -35.30 4.85 19.93
C TYR A 825 -33.84 5.22 20.19
N LEU A 826 -33.03 5.38 19.13
CA LEU A 826 -31.61 5.71 19.25
C LEU A 826 -31.39 7.08 19.90
N LEU A 827 -32.18 8.10 19.57
CA LEU A 827 -32.11 9.41 20.25
C LEU A 827 -32.50 9.30 21.73
N GLY A 828 -33.45 8.42 22.07
CA GLY A 828 -33.81 8.10 23.44
C GLY A 828 -32.63 7.46 24.20
N GLU A 829 -31.96 6.48 23.61
CA GLU A 829 -30.76 5.86 24.19
C GLU A 829 -29.60 6.86 24.31
N VAL A 830 -29.38 7.73 23.32
CA VAL A 830 -28.38 8.81 23.38
C VAL A 830 -28.64 9.72 24.58
N LYS A 831 -29.89 10.13 24.82
CA LYS A 831 -30.23 10.95 26.00
C LYS A 831 -29.97 10.23 27.32
N ARG A 832 -30.25 8.92 27.39
CA ARG A 832 -29.95 8.12 28.59
C ARG A 832 -28.45 7.97 28.83
N MET A 833 -27.68 7.67 27.79
CA MET A 833 -26.22 7.59 27.87
C MET A 833 -25.59 8.94 28.22
N TRP A 834 -26.09 10.04 27.63
CA TRP A 834 -25.68 11.41 27.97
C TRP A 834 -25.94 11.73 29.44
N GLY A 835 -27.03 11.19 30.01
CA GLY A 835 -27.39 11.31 31.42
C GLY A 835 -26.26 10.96 32.39
N TYR A 836 -25.38 10.01 32.03
CA TYR A 836 -24.19 9.69 32.82
C TYR A 836 -23.23 10.90 32.90
N PHE A 837 -22.84 11.45 31.75
CA PHE A 837 -21.91 12.58 31.70
C PHE A 837 -22.52 13.85 32.31
N SER A 838 -23.78 14.16 32.01
CA SER A 838 -24.44 15.35 32.54
C SER A 838 -24.64 15.31 34.06
N THR A 839 -24.77 14.12 34.65
CA THR A 839 -24.88 13.96 36.10
C THR A 839 -23.53 14.03 36.80
N PHE A 840 -22.52 13.31 36.28
CA PHE A 840 -21.27 13.11 37.01
C PHE A 840 -20.13 14.06 36.63
N CYS A 841 -20.17 14.69 35.45
CA CYS A 841 -19.19 15.71 35.08
C CYS A 841 -19.56 17.06 35.73
N CYS A 842 -19.49 17.11 37.06
CA CYS A 842 -19.86 18.27 37.88
C CYS A 842 -18.69 18.74 38.76
N ALA A 843 -18.86 19.87 39.43
CA ALA A 843 -17.80 20.49 40.23
C ALA A 843 -17.22 19.58 41.33
N GLU A 844 -18.01 18.68 41.92
CA GLU A 844 -17.53 17.73 42.94
C GLU A 844 -16.41 16.83 42.41
N TYR A 845 -16.48 16.47 41.12
CA TYR A 845 -15.53 15.59 40.44
C TYR A 845 -14.60 16.37 39.49
N GLY A 846 -14.44 17.69 39.72
CA GLY A 846 -13.64 18.56 38.87
C GLY A 846 -14.13 18.63 37.42
N TYR A 847 -15.42 18.38 37.19
CA TYR A 847 -16.05 18.23 35.88
C TYR A 847 -15.54 17.05 35.04
N LEU A 848 -14.70 16.16 35.58
CA LEU A 848 -14.21 14.99 34.86
C LEU A 848 -15.16 13.79 35.04
N PRO A 849 -15.31 12.93 34.02
CA PRO A 849 -16.16 11.75 34.13
C PRO A 849 -15.53 10.71 35.08
N PRO A 850 -16.29 10.13 36.03
CA PRO A 850 -15.82 8.97 36.76
C PRO A 850 -15.61 7.76 35.83
N ASP A 851 -14.79 6.82 36.27
CA ASP A 851 -14.47 5.60 35.52
C ASP A 851 -15.67 4.66 35.37
N ASN A 852 -16.43 4.53 36.45
CA ASN A 852 -17.65 3.75 36.50
C ASN A 852 -18.58 4.26 37.60
N PHE A 853 -19.83 3.82 37.55
CA PHE A 853 -20.81 4.00 38.62
C PHE A 853 -21.38 2.63 38.98
N GLN A 854 -21.35 2.30 40.28
CA GLN A 854 -21.80 1.00 40.78
C GLN A 854 -23.00 1.16 41.71
N GLU A 855 -24.15 0.66 41.25
CA GLU A 855 -25.40 0.63 42.04
C GLU A 855 -25.43 -0.51 43.05
N GLN A 856 -24.85 -1.67 42.70
CA GLN A 856 -24.91 -2.87 43.51
C GLN A 856 -23.58 -3.62 43.51
N PRO A 857 -22.93 -3.83 44.68
CA PRO A 857 -23.20 -3.13 45.95
C PRO A 857 -23.02 -1.61 45.77
N PRO A 858 -23.75 -0.76 46.54
CA PRO A 858 -23.85 0.68 46.29
C PRO A 858 -22.56 1.42 46.69
N VAL A 859 -21.52 1.25 45.88
CA VAL A 859 -20.22 1.93 46.02
C VAL A 859 -20.29 3.33 45.40
N GLY A 860 -21.22 3.56 44.46
CA GLY A 860 -21.43 4.86 43.83
C GLY A 860 -20.43 5.13 42.70
N ALA A 861 -20.13 6.41 42.46
CA ALA A 861 -19.19 6.81 41.42
C ALA A 861 -17.75 6.52 41.85
N ALA A 862 -17.00 5.79 41.02
CA ALA A 862 -15.57 5.62 41.22
C ALA A 862 -14.89 6.97 41.01
N ALA A 863 -14.32 7.54 42.08
CA ALA A 863 -13.67 8.86 42.08
C ALA A 863 -12.30 8.84 41.36
N ARG A 864 -12.22 8.17 40.21
CA ARG A 864 -11.05 8.14 39.34
C ARG A 864 -11.45 8.30 37.87
N THR A 865 -10.53 8.76 37.04
CA THR A 865 -10.73 8.87 35.59
C THR A 865 -9.46 8.55 34.81
N SER A 866 -9.62 8.29 33.51
CA SER A 866 -8.55 8.02 32.56
C SER A 866 -8.55 9.06 31.42
N PRO A 867 -7.42 9.20 30.69
CA PRO A 867 -7.37 10.10 29.52
C PRO A 867 -8.41 9.75 28.44
N THR A 868 -8.69 8.46 28.22
CA THR A 868 -9.73 8.02 27.28
C THR A 868 -11.11 8.51 27.73
N ASN A 869 -11.45 8.38 29.02
CA ASN A 869 -12.75 8.82 29.53
C ASN A 869 -12.94 10.33 29.39
N ILE A 870 -11.90 11.12 29.73
CA ILE A 870 -11.90 12.58 29.54
C ILE A 870 -12.15 12.94 28.08
N GLY A 871 -11.42 12.29 27.16
CA GLY A 871 -11.60 12.50 25.72
C GLY A 871 -13.01 12.17 25.24
N LEU A 872 -13.55 11.01 25.65
CA LEU A 872 -14.89 10.56 25.26
C LEU A 872 -16.00 11.45 25.83
N ALA A 873 -15.85 11.98 27.04
CA ALA A 873 -16.79 12.95 27.61
C ALA A 873 -16.84 14.25 26.80
N LEU A 874 -15.66 14.78 26.39
CA LEU A 874 -15.57 15.98 25.56
C LEU A 874 -16.32 15.81 24.22
N VAL A 875 -16.04 14.73 23.48
CA VAL A 875 -16.70 14.50 22.17
C VAL A 875 -18.16 14.10 22.33
N SER A 876 -18.54 13.49 23.45
CA SER A 876 -19.95 13.20 23.78
C SER A 876 -20.72 14.48 24.08
N ALA A 877 -20.11 15.49 24.71
CA ALA A 877 -20.72 16.80 24.92
C ALA A 877 -20.99 17.53 23.59
N LEU A 878 -20.04 17.45 22.67
CA LEU A 878 -20.19 17.96 21.30
C LEU A 878 -21.29 17.20 20.54
N ALA A 879 -21.29 15.86 20.59
CA ALA A 879 -22.31 15.04 19.94
C ALA A 879 -23.71 15.28 20.53
N ALA A 880 -23.82 15.53 21.83
CA ALA A 880 -25.08 15.89 22.48
C ALA A 880 -25.64 17.21 21.95
N ALA A 881 -24.77 18.19 21.66
CA ALA A 881 -25.14 19.45 21.02
C ALA A 881 -25.59 19.24 19.56
N ASP A 882 -24.88 18.40 18.80
CA ASP A 882 -25.20 18.09 17.40
C ASP A 882 -26.54 17.35 17.25
N LEU A 883 -26.80 16.38 18.14
CA LEU A 883 -28.00 15.54 18.11
C LEU A 883 -29.20 16.18 18.81
N GLY A 884 -29.02 17.34 19.45
CA GLY A 884 -30.07 18.02 20.22
C GLY A 884 -30.48 17.26 21.49
N ALA A 885 -29.55 16.49 22.07
CA ALA A 885 -29.73 15.83 23.36
C ALA A 885 -29.53 16.80 24.53
N GLU A 886 -28.77 17.89 24.33
CA GLU A 886 -28.50 18.95 25.30
C GLU A 886 -28.50 20.33 24.63
N GLU A 887 -28.71 21.39 25.40
CA GLU A 887 -28.55 22.76 24.93
C GLU A 887 -27.08 23.06 24.59
N LYS A 888 -26.83 23.62 23.40
CA LYS A 888 -25.48 23.98 22.93
C LYS A 888 -24.68 24.77 23.95
N ALA A 889 -25.28 25.76 24.59
CA ALA A 889 -24.63 26.59 25.60
C ALA A 889 -24.12 25.76 26.80
N ARG A 890 -24.93 24.79 27.26
CA ARG A 890 -24.55 23.88 28.35
C ARG A 890 -23.46 22.91 27.94
N SER A 891 -23.54 22.34 26.74
CA SER A 891 -22.47 21.49 26.19
C SER A 891 -21.14 22.24 26.12
N PHE A 892 -21.14 23.48 25.60
CA PHE A 892 -19.90 24.26 25.49
C PHE A 892 -19.35 24.68 26.85
N ALA A 893 -20.20 25.06 27.81
CA ALA A 893 -19.76 25.34 29.17
C ALA A 893 -19.14 24.11 29.85
N LEU A 894 -19.72 22.92 29.62
CA LEU A 894 -19.13 21.68 30.13
C LEU A 894 -17.79 21.37 29.47
N ILE A 895 -17.67 21.53 28.15
CA ILE A 895 -16.40 21.36 27.42
C ILE A 895 -15.33 22.30 27.98
N GLU A 896 -15.67 23.58 28.17
CA GLU A 896 -14.76 24.58 28.74
C GLU A 896 -14.28 24.17 30.14
N ASN A 897 -15.18 23.77 31.03
CA ASN A 897 -14.83 23.30 32.37
C ASN A 897 -13.93 22.04 32.35
N ILE A 898 -14.20 21.09 31.45
CA ILE A 898 -13.35 19.90 31.31
C ILE A 898 -11.95 20.29 30.82
N LEU A 899 -11.85 21.21 29.84
CA LEU A 899 -10.57 21.70 29.34
C LEU A 899 -9.79 22.45 30.43
N ASP A 900 -10.44 23.33 31.19
CA ASP A 900 -9.83 24.04 32.33
C ASP A 900 -9.19 23.06 33.32
N THR A 901 -9.94 22.04 33.71
CA THR A 901 -9.42 21.01 34.62
C THR A 901 -8.29 20.20 33.97
N ALA A 902 -8.48 19.72 32.74
CA ALA A 902 -7.51 18.87 32.05
C ALA A 902 -6.17 19.58 31.82
N GLU A 903 -6.18 20.88 31.53
CA GLU A 903 -5.00 21.72 31.40
C GLU A 903 -4.22 21.85 32.72
N GLY A 904 -4.93 21.95 33.85
CA GLY A 904 -4.35 22.05 35.20
C GLY A 904 -3.76 20.75 35.76
N LEU A 905 -4.16 19.57 35.24
CA LEU A 905 -3.69 18.28 35.75
C LEU A 905 -2.17 18.08 35.61
N PRO A 906 -1.48 17.44 36.57
CA PRO A 906 -0.08 17.04 36.42
C PRO A 906 0.14 16.13 35.20
N LYS A 907 1.17 16.39 34.39
CA LYS A 907 1.45 15.65 33.13
C LYS A 907 2.90 15.16 33.08
N TRP A 908 3.14 14.06 32.38
CA TRP A 908 4.47 13.63 31.97
C TRP A 908 4.68 13.93 30.49
N ARG A 909 5.56 14.89 30.15
CA ARG A 909 5.83 15.31 28.76
C ARG A 909 4.56 15.58 27.94
N GLY A 910 3.62 16.29 28.57
CA GLY A 910 2.30 16.61 28.02
C GLY A 910 1.29 15.46 28.01
N HIS A 911 1.69 14.22 28.28
CA HIS A 911 0.77 13.10 28.46
C HIS A 911 0.12 13.14 29.84
N LEU A 912 -1.20 12.92 29.88
CA LEU A 912 -1.90 12.65 31.12
C LEU A 912 -1.53 11.25 31.65
N PHE A 913 -1.48 11.12 32.98
CA PHE A 913 -1.34 9.82 33.64
C PHE A 913 -2.58 8.94 33.41
N ASN A 914 -2.40 7.63 33.53
CA ASN A 914 -3.43 6.63 33.29
C ASN A 914 -4.63 6.78 34.23
N TRP A 915 -4.38 7.20 35.47
CA TRP A 915 -5.42 7.36 36.48
C TRP A 915 -5.22 8.63 37.32
N TYR A 916 -6.31 9.37 37.53
CA TYR A 916 -6.37 10.49 38.47
C TYR A 916 -7.46 10.27 39.50
N ASP A 917 -7.23 10.72 40.74
CA ASP A 917 -8.30 11.00 41.70
C ASP A 917 -8.99 12.30 41.28
N ILE A 918 -10.26 12.22 40.86
CA ILE A 918 -11.00 13.37 40.31
C ILE A 918 -11.56 14.32 41.38
N LYS A 919 -11.54 13.91 42.66
CA LYS A 919 -11.90 14.80 43.77
C LYS A 919 -10.69 15.64 44.20
N LYS A 920 -9.49 15.07 44.11
CA LYS A 920 -8.23 15.74 44.48
C LYS A 920 -7.48 16.34 43.30
N LEU A 921 -7.86 15.98 42.06
CA LEU A 921 -7.17 16.36 40.82
C LEU A 921 -5.68 15.99 40.84
N ALA A 922 -5.38 14.81 41.39
CA ALA A 922 -4.02 14.30 41.56
C ALA A 922 -3.85 12.91 40.92
N PRO A 923 -2.69 12.61 40.31
CA PRO A 923 -2.44 11.29 39.74
C PRO A 923 -2.45 10.21 40.83
N LEU A 924 -2.98 9.03 40.50
CA LEU A 924 -2.91 7.85 41.36
C LEU A 924 -1.56 7.14 41.21
N GLU A 925 -1.13 6.48 42.28
CA GLU A 925 0.09 5.65 42.29
C GLU A 925 -0.21 4.20 41.88
N PRO A 926 0.67 3.54 41.11
CA PRO A 926 1.89 4.08 40.51
C PRO A 926 1.62 5.02 39.33
N LYS A 927 2.47 6.04 39.15
CA LYS A 927 2.36 6.98 38.04
C LYS A 927 2.73 6.32 36.71
N TYR A 928 1.70 5.95 35.95
CA TYR A 928 1.85 5.31 34.65
C TYR A 928 1.28 6.16 33.52
N VAL A 929 1.93 6.17 32.35
CA VAL A 929 1.43 6.80 31.12
C VAL A 929 1.07 5.71 30.12
N SER A 930 -0.17 5.67 29.68
CA SER A 930 -0.67 4.73 28.67
C SER A 930 -0.61 5.34 27.27
N THR A 931 -0.02 4.61 26.32
CA THR A 931 0.12 5.08 24.93
C THR A 931 -1.23 5.06 24.19
N VAL A 932 -2.08 4.08 24.48
CA VAL A 932 -3.43 4.00 23.89
C VAL A 932 -4.32 5.11 24.43
N ASP A 933 -4.33 5.34 25.74
CA ASP A 933 -5.21 6.37 26.31
C ASP A 933 -4.79 7.77 25.86
N SER A 934 -3.48 8.00 25.74
CA SER A 934 -2.95 9.23 25.15
C SER A 934 -3.42 9.41 23.70
N GLY A 935 -3.38 8.35 22.89
CA GLY A 935 -3.79 8.42 21.48
C GLY A 935 -5.29 8.57 21.31
N ASN A 936 -6.11 7.91 22.14
CA ASN A 936 -7.56 8.10 22.19
C ASN A 936 -7.91 9.54 22.56
N LEU A 937 -7.29 10.08 23.62
CA LEU A 937 -7.48 11.48 23.99
C LEU A 937 -7.06 12.43 22.84
N ALA A 938 -5.92 12.18 22.20
CA ALA A 938 -5.46 13.00 21.09
C ALA A 938 -6.45 12.99 19.90
N ALA A 939 -7.03 11.84 19.59
CA ALA A 939 -8.06 11.73 18.56
C ALA A 939 -9.34 12.47 18.95
N CYS A 940 -9.80 12.32 20.20
CA CYS A 940 -10.95 13.04 20.74
C CYS A 940 -10.74 14.56 20.67
N LEU A 941 -9.60 15.07 21.13
CA LEU A 941 -9.27 16.50 21.10
C LEU A 941 -9.18 17.03 19.66
N THR A 942 -8.67 16.23 18.73
CA THR A 942 -8.62 16.61 17.30
C THR A 942 -10.02 16.73 16.71
N ALA A 943 -10.90 15.75 16.98
CA ALA A 943 -12.29 15.78 16.53
C ALA A 943 -13.08 16.92 17.19
N LEU A 944 -12.88 17.13 18.49
CA LEU A 944 -13.46 18.22 19.26
C LEU A 944 -13.06 19.58 18.67
N SER A 945 -11.77 19.80 18.43
CA SER A 945 -11.25 21.04 17.85
C SER A 945 -11.87 21.34 16.48
N ALA A 946 -12.01 20.32 15.62
CA ALA A 946 -12.68 20.45 14.34
C ALA A 946 -14.16 20.85 14.50
N GLY A 947 -14.92 20.15 15.33
CA GLY A 947 -16.34 20.45 15.55
C GLY A 947 -16.59 21.81 16.22
N LEU A 948 -15.74 22.21 17.18
CA LEU A 948 -15.84 23.53 17.81
C LEU A 948 -15.61 24.67 16.81
N ARG A 949 -14.72 24.50 15.82
CA ARG A 949 -14.53 25.47 14.73
C ARG A 949 -15.78 25.62 13.86
N GLU A 950 -16.51 24.53 13.60
CA GLU A 950 -17.79 24.59 12.88
C GLU A 950 -18.84 25.42 13.63
N TYR A 951 -18.77 25.42 14.97
CA TYR A 951 -19.59 26.27 15.84
C TYR A 951 -19.05 27.69 16.08
N GLY A 952 -17.93 28.06 15.46
CA GLY A 952 -17.29 29.36 15.66
C GLY A 952 -16.63 29.54 17.03
N ARG A 953 -16.41 28.46 17.80
CA ARG A 953 -15.69 28.44 19.09
C ARG A 953 -14.20 28.19 18.89
N GLY A 954 -13.55 29.09 18.15
CA GLY A 954 -12.12 29.04 17.88
C GLY A 954 -11.27 29.04 19.16
N ASP A 955 -11.73 29.76 20.19
CA ASP A 955 -11.12 29.85 21.52
C ASP A 955 -10.95 28.48 22.19
N LEU A 956 -12.01 27.66 22.21
CA LEU A 956 -11.95 26.31 22.79
C LEU A 956 -11.23 25.33 21.84
N ALA A 957 -11.36 25.53 20.53
CA ALA A 957 -10.73 24.69 19.53
C ALA A 957 -9.20 24.76 19.57
N GLU A 958 -8.65 25.96 19.79
CA GLU A 958 -7.21 26.20 19.95
C GLU A 958 -6.68 25.51 21.21
N ARG A 959 -7.37 25.66 22.35
CA ARG A 959 -7.03 24.97 23.60
C ARG A 959 -6.98 23.45 23.46
N ALA A 960 -7.99 22.87 22.80
CA ALA A 960 -8.02 21.43 22.53
C ALA A 960 -6.85 20.98 21.63
N GLU A 961 -6.48 21.79 20.63
CA GLU A 961 -5.34 21.50 19.74
C GLU A 961 -4.00 21.62 20.47
N GLU A 962 -3.83 22.62 21.33
CA GLU A 962 -2.63 22.80 22.16
C GLU A 962 -2.42 21.63 23.12
N LEU A 963 -3.48 21.20 23.81
CA LEU A 963 -3.43 20.03 24.69
C LEU A 963 -3.04 18.76 23.92
N ALA A 964 -3.57 18.59 22.70
CA ALA A 964 -3.22 17.46 21.83
C ALA A 964 -1.78 17.54 21.29
N ALA A 965 -1.31 18.75 20.97
CA ALA A 965 0.02 19.00 20.43
C ALA A 965 1.13 18.88 21.49
N GLY A 966 0.80 19.12 22.77
CA GLY A 966 1.74 19.00 23.88
C GLY A 966 2.22 17.57 24.17
N MET A 967 1.53 16.54 23.68
CA MET A 967 1.86 15.13 23.92
C MET A 967 3.09 14.64 23.12
N ASP A 968 4.21 14.36 23.80
CA ASP A 968 5.43 13.81 23.19
C ASP A 968 5.36 12.30 22.89
N PHE A 969 4.58 11.91 21.89
CA PHE A 969 4.48 10.50 21.48
C PHE A 969 5.82 9.88 21.05
N LYS A 970 6.85 10.67 20.69
CA LYS A 970 8.17 10.10 20.35
C LYS A 970 8.83 9.43 21.56
N ALA A 971 8.50 9.85 22.78
CA ALA A 971 9.00 9.24 24.00
C ALA A 971 8.46 7.82 24.22
N LEU A 972 7.28 7.51 23.66
CA LEU A 972 6.60 6.22 23.77
C LEU A 972 6.87 5.29 22.57
N TYR A 973 7.64 5.76 21.58
CA TYR A 973 7.86 5.07 20.31
C TYR A 973 9.20 4.35 20.24
N ASP A 974 9.18 3.07 19.91
CA ASP A 974 10.38 2.31 19.59
C ASP A 974 10.78 2.54 18.13
N LYS A 975 11.84 3.34 17.90
CA LYS A 975 12.33 3.66 16.56
C LYS A 975 12.87 2.45 15.79
N ARG A 976 13.39 1.44 16.49
CA ARG A 976 13.99 0.26 15.85
C ARG A 976 12.89 -0.65 15.32
N ARG A 977 11.94 -1.00 16.19
CA ARG A 977 10.77 -1.83 15.85
C ARG A 977 9.69 -1.11 15.08
N ARG A 978 9.72 0.22 15.11
CA ARG A 978 8.77 1.12 14.46
C ARG A 978 7.36 1.00 15.04
N LEU A 979 7.24 0.62 16.30
CA LEU A 979 5.98 0.37 17.00
C LEU A 979 5.94 1.16 18.32
N PHE A 980 4.74 1.42 18.83
CA PHE A 980 4.55 2.06 20.12
C PHE A 980 4.67 1.05 21.25
N ARG A 981 5.27 1.47 22.37
CA ARG A 981 5.26 0.71 23.63
C ARG A 981 3.89 0.79 24.28
N ILE A 982 3.56 -0.15 25.18
CA ILE A 982 2.28 -0.10 25.92
C ILE A 982 2.17 1.20 26.74
N GLY A 983 3.27 1.62 27.34
CA GLY A 983 3.33 2.84 28.13
C GLY A 983 4.67 3.05 28.82
N TYR A 984 4.67 3.94 29.81
CA TYR A 984 5.84 4.33 30.58
C TYR A 984 5.51 4.38 32.08
N ASP A 985 6.31 3.68 32.88
CA ASP A 985 6.28 3.73 34.34
C ASP A 985 7.21 4.86 34.80
N VAL A 986 6.63 5.94 35.32
CA VAL A 986 7.38 7.15 35.69
C VAL A 986 8.19 6.91 36.96
N ASP A 987 7.67 6.14 37.90
CA ASP A 987 8.33 5.89 39.18
C ASP A 987 9.57 5.00 39.01
N ARG A 988 9.50 4.02 38.09
CA ARG A 988 10.64 3.17 37.72
C ARG A 988 11.54 3.79 36.66
N GLY A 989 11.05 4.80 35.95
CA GLY A 989 11.76 5.43 34.84
C GLY A 989 11.91 4.53 33.59
N LEU A 990 11.03 3.54 33.42
CA LEU A 990 11.15 2.48 32.40
C LEU A 990 9.96 2.46 31.44
N LEU A 991 10.24 2.24 30.16
CA LEU A 991 9.22 1.91 29.16
C LEU A 991 8.78 0.46 29.35
N SER A 992 7.49 0.19 29.17
CA SER A 992 6.94 -1.16 29.17
C SER A 992 7.59 -2.01 28.07
N GLU A 993 7.85 -3.29 28.35
CA GLU A 993 8.50 -4.18 27.36
C GLU A 993 7.58 -4.50 26.17
N GLY A 994 6.25 -4.55 26.39
CA GLY A 994 5.25 -4.84 25.37
C GLY A 994 5.13 -3.76 24.28
N LEU A 995 4.62 -4.16 23.12
CA LEU A 995 4.43 -3.31 21.94
C LEU A 995 3.02 -3.45 21.39
N TYR A 996 2.44 -2.37 20.89
CA TYR A 996 1.22 -2.43 20.09
C TYR A 996 1.58 -2.74 18.64
N ASP A 997 1.32 -3.98 18.23
CA ASP A 997 1.73 -4.53 16.93
C ASP A 997 0.57 -4.95 16.04
N LEU A 998 -0.68 -5.01 16.50
CA LEU A 998 -1.83 -5.45 15.69
C LEU A 998 -2.53 -4.28 14.98
N MET A 999 -2.94 -4.51 13.72
CA MET A 999 -3.71 -3.54 12.92
C MET A 999 -5.17 -3.43 13.37
N SER A 1000 -5.82 -4.56 13.68
CA SER A 1000 -7.18 -4.57 14.23
C SER A 1000 -7.11 -4.45 15.75
N SER A 1001 -6.83 -3.24 16.22
CA SER A 1001 -6.82 -2.88 17.63
C SER A 1001 -7.23 -1.42 17.79
N GLU A 1002 -7.72 -1.06 18.97
CA GLU A 1002 -7.92 0.29 19.46
C GLU A 1002 -6.65 1.15 19.35
N ALA A 1003 -5.48 0.55 19.57
CA ALA A 1003 -4.18 1.22 19.48
C ALA A 1003 -3.81 1.71 18.07
N ARG A 1004 -4.51 1.22 17.03
CA ARG A 1004 -4.33 1.73 15.66
C ARG A 1004 -4.62 3.23 15.57
N LEU A 1005 -5.49 3.75 16.44
CA LEU A 1005 -5.85 5.16 16.46
C LEU A 1005 -4.65 6.05 16.84
N THR A 1006 -3.88 5.63 17.86
CA THR A 1006 -2.60 6.27 18.21
C THR A 1006 -1.63 6.25 17.04
N GLY A 1007 -1.50 5.09 16.38
CA GLY A 1007 -0.66 4.94 15.20
C GLY A 1007 -1.06 5.85 14.05
N PHE A 1008 -2.37 5.94 13.77
CA PHE A 1008 -2.92 6.83 12.76
C PHE A 1008 -2.64 8.29 13.08
N TYR A 1009 -2.97 8.74 14.31
CA TYR A 1009 -2.73 10.11 14.76
C TYR A 1009 -1.26 10.50 14.63
N ALA A 1010 -0.35 9.66 15.14
CA ALA A 1010 1.07 9.96 15.13
C ALA A 1010 1.66 10.00 13.71
N VAL A 1011 1.19 9.15 12.79
CA VAL A 1011 1.60 9.18 11.37
C VAL A 1011 1.01 10.41 10.67
N ALA A 1012 -0.29 10.69 10.86
CA ALA A 1012 -0.97 11.83 10.23
C ALA A 1012 -0.41 13.18 10.71
N ARG A 1013 0.01 13.28 11.98
CA ARG A 1013 0.72 14.45 12.53
C ARG A 1013 2.19 14.49 12.13
N GLY A 1014 2.75 13.44 11.53
CA GLY A 1014 4.17 13.37 11.14
C GLY A 1014 5.11 13.26 12.35
N ILE A 1015 4.60 12.80 13.49
CA ILE A 1015 5.37 12.57 14.71
C ILE A 1015 6.28 11.35 14.53
N VAL A 1016 5.73 10.30 13.93
CA VAL A 1016 6.45 9.08 13.54
C VAL A 1016 6.31 8.85 12.04
N GLY A 1017 7.28 8.15 11.44
CA GLY A 1017 7.23 7.84 10.02
C GLY A 1017 6.12 6.83 9.70
N ARG A 1018 5.55 6.90 8.50
CA ARG A 1018 4.54 5.95 7.99
C ARG A 1018 4.96 4.48 8.03
N ARG A 1019 6.26 4.18 8.19
CA ARG A 1019 6.76 2.81 8.38
C ARG A 1019 6.12 2.15 9.61
N HIS A 1020 5.66 2.92 10.59
CA HIS A 1020 4.81 2.43 11.68
C HIS A 1020 3.57 1.71 11.17
N TRP A 1021 2.80 2.34 10.29
CA TRP A 1021 1.58 1.76 9.71
C TRP A 1021 1.85 0.46 8.93
N ARG A 1022 3.05 0.34 8.33
CA ARG A 1022 3.50 -0.89 7.66
C ARG A 1022 3.89 -1.98 8.65
N ALA A 1023 4.44 -1.61 9.82
CA ALA A 1023 4.88 -2.54 10.85
C ALA A 1023 3.72 -3.21 11.62
N LEU A 1024 2.53 -2.60 11.62
CA LEU A 1024 1.33 -3.21 12.19
C LEU A 1024 0.99 -4.52 11.47
N SER A 1025 0.93 -5.60 12.24
CA SER A 1025 0.56 -6.95 11.84
C SER A 1025 -0.85 -7.00 11.29
N ARG A 1026 -0.97 -7.62 10.12
CA ARG A 1026 -2.22 -7.96 9.45
C ARG A 1026 -2.45 -9.47 9.50
N ALA A 1027 -1.97 -10.12 10.57
CA ALA A 1027 -2.15 -11.55 10.79
C ALA A 1027 -3.64 -11.89 10.70
N MET A 1028 -3.99 -12.94 9.95
CA MET A 1028 -5.38 -13.31 9.69
C MET A 1028 -5.77 -14.54 10.51
N VAL A 1029 -6.93 -14.50 11.15
CA VAL A 1029 -7.60 -15.63 11.80
C VAL A 1029 -8.79 -16.09 10.97
N SER A 1030 -9.23 -17.33 11.17
CA SER A 1030 -10.38 -17.91 10.45
C SER A 1030 -11.40 -18.55 11.38
N CYS A 1031 -12.68 -18.37 11.07
CA CYS A 1031 -13.80 -18.96 11.78
C CYS A 1031 -14.90 -19.34 10.78
N ALA A 1032 -15.33 -20.60 10.78
CA ALA A 1032 -16.38 -21.15 9.88
C ALA A 1032 -16.25 -20.72 8.41
N GLY A 1033 -15.05 -20.82 7.85
CA GLY A 1033 -14.78 -20.49 6.44
C GLY A 1033 -14.64 -18.99 6.13
N ARG A 1034 -14.83 -18.08 7.09
CA ARG A 1034 -14.53 -16.64 6.96
C ARG A 1034 -13.19 -16.29 7.60
N ARG A 1035 -12.63 -15.15 7.21
CA ARG A 1035 -11.37 -14.61 7.76
C ARG A 1035 -11.47 -13.13 8.11
N GLY A 1036 -10.74 -12.75 9.14
CA GLY A 1036 -10.51 -11.36 9.55
C GLY A 1036 -9.12 -11.23 10.17
N MET A 1037 -8.62 -10.01 10.31
CA MET A 1037 -7.37 -9.77 11.03
C MET A 1037 -7.52 -10.12 12.51
N ALA A 1038 -6.46 -10.64 13.11
CA ALA A 1038 -6.38 -10.93 14.54
C ALA A 1038 -6.41 -9.63 15.36
N SER A 1039 -7.00 -9.74 16.54
CA SER A 1039 -6.92 -8.75 17.62
C SER A 1039 -6.40 -9.43 18.89
N TRP A 1040 -6.02 -8.66 19.90
CA TRP A 1040 -5.40 -9.15 21.13
C TRP A 1040 -6.30 -10.11 21.88
N THR A 1041 -7.52 -9.68 22.18
CA THR A 1041 -8.51 -10.50 22.90
C THR A 1041 -9.64 -10.96 21.99
N GLY A 1042 -9.88 -10.26 20.87
CA GLY A 1042 -10.99 -10.57 19.97
C GLY A 1042 -12.30 -9.91 20.39
N THR A 1043 -12.26 -9.01 21.37
CA THR A 1043 -13.40 -8.23 21.85
C THR A 1043 -13.86 -7.22 20.82
N MET A 1044 -15.16 -6.92 20.81
CA MET A 1044 -15.77 -6.10 19.75
C MET A 1044 -15.23 -4.66 19.73
N PHE A 1045 -14.88 -4.07 20.87
CA PHE A 1045 -14.38 -2.69 20.93
C PHE A 1045 -13.04 -2.49 20.21
N GLU A 1046 -12.12 -3.46 20.27
CA GLU A 1046 -10.80 -3.40 19.60
C GLU A 1046 -10.97 -3.20 18.07
N TYR A 1047 -12.04 -3.78 17.51
CA TYR A 1047 -12.37 -3.66 16.09
C TYR A 1047 -13.14 -2.37 15.78
N LEU A 1048 -14.11 -1.98 16.60
CA LEU A 1048 -15.11 -0.96 16.27
C LEU A 1048 -14.88 0.42 16.88
N MET A 1049 -14.21 0.53 18.03
CA MET A 1049 -14.00 1.83 18.70
C MET A 1049 -13.23 2.84 17.82
N PRO A 1050 -12.17 2.44 17.08
CA PRO A 1050 -11.50 3.36 16.15
C PRO A 1050 -12.43 3.97 15.09
N GLU A 1051 -13.55 3.30 14.80
CA GLU A 1051 -14.50 3.71 13.76
C GLU A 1051 -15.34 4.93 14.16
N LEU A 1052 -15.28 5.34 15.43
CA LEU A 1052 -15.80 6.62 15.90
C LEU A 1052 -15.06 7.80 15.25
N PHE A 1053 -13.80 7.61 14.84
CA PHE A 1053 -12.93 8.67 14.32
C PHE A 1053 -12.42 8.38 12.90
N LEU A 1054 -12.32 7.11 12.51
CA LEU A 1054 -11.78 6.66 11.22
C LEU A 1054 -12.84 5.83 10.50
N PRO A 1055 -13.44 6.23 9.38
CA PRO A 1055 -14.55 5.47 8.81
C PRO A 1055 -14.13 4.15 8.11
N LEU A 1056 -14.80 3.03 8.43
CA LEU A 1056 -14.73 1.79 7.65
C LEU A 1056 -15.29 1.97 6.23
N LYS A 1057 -14.41 1.94 5.23
CA LYS A 1057 -14.84 1.90 3.84
C LYS A 1057 -15.23 0.47 3.43
N THR A 1058 -16.47 0.30 2.99
CA THR A 1058 -17.03 -0.98 2.51
C THR A 1058 -16.11 -1.64 1.48
N GLY A 1059 -15.86 -2.95 1.64
CA GLY A 1059 -14.96 -3.71 0.78
C GLY A 1059 -13.47 -3.55 1.08
N GLY A 1060 -13.09 -2.71 2.07
CA GLY A 1060 -11.72 -2.66 2.59
C GLY A 1060 -11.42 -3.76 3.62
N ALA A 1061 -10.14 -4.08 3.83
CA ALA A 1061 -9.73 -5.18 4.72
C ALA A 1061 -10.10 -4.98 6.20
N LEU A 1062 -10.08 -3.73 6.69
CA LEU A 1062 -10.58 -3.40 8.04
C LEU A 1062 -12.09 -3.60 8.14
N TRP A 1063 -12.83 -3.23 7.09
CA TRP A 1063 -14.28 -3.45 7.04
C TRP A 1063 -14.61 -4.94 7.04
N GLU A 1064 -13.86 -5.75 6.29
CA GLU A 1064 -14.02 -7.21 6.33
C GLU A 1064 -13.69 -7.79 7.70
N SER A 1065 -12.65 -7.28 8.36
CA SER A 1065 -12.25 -7.74 9.70
C SER A 1065 -13.30 -7.40 10.76
N ALA A 1066 -13.88 -6.21 10.71
CA ALA A 1066 -15.00 -5.85 11.57
C ALA A 1066 -16.22 -6.73 11.31
N ARG A 1067 -16.58 -6.97 10.03
CA ARG A 1067 -17.69 -7.89 9.67
C ARG A 1067 -17.42 -9.33 10.09
N PHE A 1068 -16.16 -9.76 10.07
CA PHE A 1068 -15.73 -11.06 10.56
C PHE A 1068 -15.92 -11.16 12.08
N CYS A 1069 -15.51 -10.15 12.86
CA CYS A 1069 -15.74 -10.09 14.30
C CYS A 1069 -17.24 -10.24 14.63
N LEU A 1070 -18.09 -9.41 14.00
CA LEU A 1070 -19.54 -9.47 14.20
C LEU A 1070 -20.14 -10.83 13.82
N PHE A 1071 -19.65 -11.45 12.75
CA PHE A 1071 -20.08 -12.79 12.34
C PHE A 1071 -19.66 -13.85 13.36
N ALA A 1072 -18.41 -13.84 13.80
CA ALA A 1072 -17.88 -14.84 14.71
C ALA A 1072 -18.64 -14.83 16.04
N GLN A 1073 -18.94 -13.65 16.59
CA GLN A 1073 -19.70 -13.53 17.83
C GLN A 1073 -21.18 -13.89 17.66
N ARG A 1074 -21.81 -13.53 16.54
CA ARG A 1074 -23.23 -13.80 16.31
C ARG A 1074 -23.54 -15.26 15.94
N ARG A 1075 -22.56 -15.99 15.41
CA ARG A 1075 -22.77 -17.34 14.86
C ARG A 1075 -23.40 -18.30 15.87
N ASP A 1076 -22.96 -18.23 17.12
CA ASP A 1076 -23.33 -19.18 18.16
C ASP A 1076 -24.44 -18.64 19.09
N VAL A 1077 -25.12 -17.55 18.68
CA VAL A 1077 -26.20 -16.90 19.45
C VAL A 1077 -27.55 -17.12 18.75
N ASP A 1078 -28.54 -17.62 19.49
CA ASP A 1078 -29.88 -17.86 18.97
C ASP A 1078 -30.62 -16.56 18.62
N PRO A 1079 -31.53 -16.56 17.62
CA PRO A 1079 -32.35 -15.40 17.32
C PRO A 1079 -33.10 -14.87 18.55
N GLY A 1080 -32.95 -13.57 18.84
CA GLY A 1080 -33.60 -12.91 19.97
C GLY A 1080 -32.76 -12.87 21.26
N GLN A 1081 -31.62 -13.56 21.32
CA GLN A 1081 -30.67 -13.42 22.42
C GLN A 1081 -29.72 -12.22 22.21
N PRO A 1082 -29.29 -11.56 23.30
CA PRO A 1082 -28.29 -10.50 23.23
C PRO A 1082 -26.92 -11.07 22.79
N TRP A 1083 -26.17 -10.27 22.05
CA TRP A 1083 -24.81 -10.57 21.61
C TRP A 1083 -23.98 -9.28 21.56
N GLY A 1084 -22.66 -9.43 21.45
CA GLY A 1084 -21.72 -8.30 21.42
C GLY A 1084 -20.73 -8.40 22.58
N GLU A 1085 -19.89 -9.43 22.55
CA GLU A 1085 -18.89 -9.67 23.59
C GLU A 1085 -17.78 -8.62 23.50
N SER A 1086 -17.58 -7.91 24.60
CA SER A 1086 -16.55 -6.90 24.78
C SER A 1086 -16.05 -6.93 26.21
N GLU A 1087 -14.83 -6.43 26.43
CA GLU A 1087 -14.28 -6.31 27.78
C GLU A 1087 -15.24 -5.50 28.65
N SER A 1088 -15.62 -6.10 29.78
CA SER A 1088 -16.59 -5.52 30.70
C SER A 1088 -16.39 -6.07 32.11
N ALA A 1089 -16.99 -5.36 33.08
CA ALA A 1089 -17.11 -5.84 34.44
C ALA A 1089 -17.99 -7.09 34.48
N PHE A 1090 -17.58 -8.12 35.22
CA PHE A 1090 -18.37 -9.34 35.43
C PHE A 1090 -18.60 -9.58 36.93
N TYR A 1091 -19.58 -10.43 37.27
CA TYR A 1091 -20.02 -10.67 38.65
C TYR A 1091 -18.98 -11.44 39.49
N SER A 1092 -17.88 -10.76 39.83
CA SER A 1092 -16.83 -11.16 40.75
C SER A 1092 -16.25 -9.88 41.35
N LEU A 1093 -16.24 -9.79 42.67
CA LEU A 1093 -15.75 -8.60 43.36
C LEU A 1093 -14.29 -8.79 43.80
N ASP A 1094 -13.52 -7.71 43.80
CA ASP A 1094 -12.24 -7.65 44.49
C ASP A 1094 -12.41 -7.34 46.00
N GLY A 1095 -11.30 -7.23 46.73
CA GLY A 1095 -11.33 -6.92 48.15
C GLY A 1095 -11.88 -5.52 48.49
N ALA A 1096 -12.02 -4.65 47.49
CA ALA A 1096 -12.60 -3.32 47.61
C ALA A 1096 -14.08 -3.27 47.15
N LEU A 1097 -14.72 -4.42 46.97
CA LEU A 1097 -16.09 -4.56 46.46
C LEU A 1097 -16.31 -3.93 45.08
N SER A 1098 -15.23 -3.81 44.29
CA SER A 1098 -15.30 -3.39 42.89
C SER A 1098 -15.42 -4.61 42.00
N TYR A 1099 -16.24 -4.52 40.94
CA TYR A 1099 -16.31 -5.57 39.95
C TYR A 1099 -14.97 -5.77 39.23
N ARG A 1100 -14.57 -7.02 39.08
CA ARG A 1100 -13.43 -7.41 38.26
C ARG A 1100 -13.80 -7.31 36.78
N TYR A 1101 -12.79 -7.02 35.97
CA TYR A 1101 -12.91 -6.96 34.52
C TYR A 1101 -12.42 -8.24 33.87
N LYS A 1102 -13.06 -8.61 32.76
CA LYS A 1102 -12.62 -9.72 31.91
C LYS A 1102 -12.93 -9.40 30.45
N ALA A 1103 -11.98 -9.72 29.59
CA ALA A 1103 -12.11 -9.72 28.14
C ALA A 1103 -12.66 -11.05 27.62
#